data_AF-A0A3R7PZ73-F1
#
_entry.id   AF-A0A3R7PZ73-F1
#
_cell.length_a   1.000
_cell.length_b   1.000
_cell.length_c   1.000
_cell.angle_alpha   90.00
_cell.angle_beta   90.00
_cell.angle_gamma   90.00
#
_symmetry.space_group_name_H-M   'P 1'
#
loop_
_entity.id
_entity.type
_entity.pdbx_description
1 polymer ?
#
loop_
_entity_poly.entity_id
_entity_poly.type
_entity_poly.pdbx_seq_one_letter_code
_entity_poly.pdbx_strand_id
1 'polypeptide(L)'
;MSYLSHTRRCTADSRVGGASNQSVSRRRQKEKVVCFFARLPWSTRMLQDSEMPGFFKDYFRVIRKSVSNDEFNQFSKLKTDAERVRFIFNLPAAHEIDIQTFYKGKSEKEAMEKKEAGNKLFGRKKNMEALKLYSQAVVHAPVPTGKYWRLIKECADPKKMTLYAICLANRSAALFHLKEFYYCIKDIDEALEHHYPRELKHKLYKRKGRLLVNMRQYVDAREAYRQALKWLDWAKVEREKRIDLQGDVQKWLKMFEGSKNLVNHENEFDPSVLFPKVPELCQGKNEQYPSLSKKITINEDNSQGRYAIAKEDIEPGDALVTEKPYASVLLREEFGSHCQNCFMLTKAPVPCKKCSSVLFCSVECRNASYFHQIECPILDLLVGSGMSINCFLAFRIITQSPISFFLEMQDKLENEKLKETTEAKELYDPTDFFRLFNLVTHSEQRTPEDWFHRTCMVVFLLKALKKTKYFEDKGTQINYPLFKDKVDKVNDVEAYIGALLLHFLQVVQFNAHEVSEFVTLTPKSLTGAKNETIGAAIYPTLALFNHSCHGAQVRYFSGNRVITKAIRHIAKGEIVPENYGQHYASKNKSQRRNALLDRYWFECSCEACQKDWPLFKEMEHKVMYFKCHKCQGPLPVNIAQTVIPFFKCDRCGDQTNILGALKNLQNTEQTFKAACKEMETFDLEKAESLLVENMKQLDAVLYPPYKDYHLTQEAYMRCCLHAGNHRVGDPKPDPKPEES
;
A
#
# COMPACT_ATOMS: atom_id res chain seq x y z
N MET A 1 8.44 7.18 13.85
CA MET A 1 9.24 6.68 12.71
C MET A 1 10.31 7.69 12.31
N SER A 2 11.34 7.87 13.14
CA SER A 2 12.45 8.81 12.85
C SER A 2 13.83 8.26 13.23
N TYR A 3 13.99 6.94 13.33
CA TYR A 3 15.23 6.30 13.82
C TYR A 3 15.91 5.41 12.77
N LEU A 4 16.03 5.90 11.53
CA LEU A 4 16.71 5.17 10.45
C LEU A 4 17.95 5.90 9.95
N SER A 5 18.81 6.37 10.85
CA SER A 5 20.10 6.93 10.43
C SER A 5 21.33 6.49 11.20
N HIS A 6 21.27 5.94 12.42
CA HIS A 6 22.49 5.71 13.21
C HIS A 6 22.54 4.32 13.87
N THR A 7 22.82 3.29 13.08
CA THR A 7 23.43 2.05 13.59
C THR A 7 24.86 1.97 13.06
N ARG A 8 25.82 2.10 13.98
CA ARG A 8 27.26 1.98 13.73
C ARG A 8 27.61 0.60 13.16
N ARG A 9 28.61 0.62 12.29
CA ARG A 9 29.26 -0.50 11.61
C ARG A 9 29.72 -1.56 12.61
N CYS A 10 29.39 -2.83 12.37
CA CYS A 10 30.20 -3.96 12.82
C CYS A 10 31.30 -4.16 11.78
N THR A 11 32.52 -3.66 12.05
CA THR A 11 33.72 -4.02 11.29
C THR A 11 34.50 -5.02 12.11
N ALA A 12 34.54 -6.28 11.65
CA ALA A 12 35.58 -7.22 12.03
C ALA A 12 36.72 -7.13 11.01
N ASP A 13 37.90 -6.83 11.52
CA ASP A 13 39.16 -6.73 10.81
C ASP A 13 39.67 -8.14 10.45
N SER A 14 39.94 -8.40 9.17
CA SER A 14 40.91 -9.43 8.77
C SER A 14 41.36 -9.23 7.32
N ARG A 15 42.62 -8.81 7.17
CA ARG A 15 43.39 -8.83 5.91
C ARG A 15 43.69 -10.28 5.53
N VAL A 16 43.55 -10.63 4.24
CA VAL A 16 44.40 -11.46 3.35
C VAL A 16 43.66 -11.45 2.00
N GLY A 17 44.19 -10.88 0.90
CA GLY A 17 45.23 -11.45 0.04
C GLY A 17 44.59 -11.77 -1.33
N GLY A 18 45.08 -11.12 -2.40
CA GLY A 18 44.44 -11.12 -3.70
C GLY A 18 44.57 -12.43 -4.48
N ALA A 19 43.60 -12.68 -5.37
CA ALA A 19 43.80 -13.43 -6.61
C ALA A 19 42.70 -13.07 -7.62
N SER A 20 43.15 -12.66 -8.80
CA SER A 20 42.37 -12.53 -10.02
C SER A 20 41.67 -13.83 -10.40
N ASN A 21 40.44 -13.78 -10.94
CA ASN A 21 40.15 -14.50 -12.18
C ASN A 21 38.86 -14.09 -12.88
N GLN A 22 39.04 -13.83 -14.17
CA GLN A 22 38.02 -13.57 -15.18
C GLN A 22 37.20 -14.85 -15.43
N SER A 23 35.91 -14.88 -15.08
CA SER A 23 34.91 -15.78 -15.69
C SER A 23 33.48 -15.60 -15.11
N VAL A 24 32.98 -14.35 -14.99
CA VAL A 24 31.59 -14.09 -14.49
C VAL A 24 30.78 -13.22 -15.46
N SER A 25 31.05 -13.28 -16.77
CA SER A 25 30.41 -12.40 -17.75
C SER A 25 29.07 -12.90 -18.33
N ARG A 26 28.64 -14.14 -18.07
CA ARG A 26 27.40 -14.69 -18.65
C ARG A 26 26.21 -14.87 -17.69
N ARG A 27 26.39 -14.73 -16.38
CA ARG A 27 25.27 -14.73 -15.39
C ARG A 27 24.71 -13.34 -15.06
N ARG A 28 25.43 -12.26 -15.40
CA ARG A 28 25.06 -10.85 -15.09
C ARG A 28 23.85 -10.27 -15.84
N GLN A 29 23.22 -11.02 -16.75
CA GLN A 29 22.08 -10.53 -17.55
C GLN A 29 20.69 -10.98 -17.08
N LYS A 30 20.60 -11.95 -16.16
CA LYS A 30 19.31 -12.40 -15.60
C LYS A 30 18.83 -11.58 -14.39
N GLU A 31 19.71 -10.81 -13.73
CA GLU A 31 19.40 -10.12 -12.47
C GLU A 31 19.16 -8.60 -12.61
N LYS A 32 19.05 -8.07 -13.84
CA LYS A 32 18.81 -6.63 -14.08
C LYS A 32 17.34 -6.22 -14.21
N VAL A 33 16.38 -7.14 -14.07
CA VAL A 33 14.97 -6.88 -14.44
C VAL A 33 14.05 -6.59 -13.24
N VAL A 34 14.57 -6.61 -12.00
CA VAL A 34 13.68 -6.57 -10.83
C VAL A 34 13.41 -5.18 -10.26
N CYS A 35 14.29 -4.17 -10.35
CA CYS A 35 14.06 -2.90 -9.63
C CYS A 35 14.59 -1.63 -10.34
N PHE A 36 14.12 -1.30 -11.54
CA PHE A 36 14.55 -0.05 -12.22
C PHE A 36 13.42 0.84 -12.73
N PHE A 37 12.16 0.52 -12.37
CA PHE A 37 10.99 1.39 -12.60
C PHE A 37 10.74 2.35 -11.44
N ALA A 38 11.72 2.52 -10.54
CA ALA A 38 11.74 3.66 -9.64
C ALA A 38 11.71 4.93 -10.51
N ARG A 39 10.55 5.60 -10.49
CA ARG A 39 10.28 6.88 -11.12
C ARG A 39 10.57 6.87 -12.63
N LEU A 40 9.57 6.49 -13.44
CA LEU A 40 9.47 7.13 -14.76
C LEU A 40 9.61 8.64 -14.50
N PRO A 41 10.59 9.36 -15.10
CA PRO A 41 10.89 10.74 -14.74
C PRO A 41 9.72 11.65 -15.16
N TRP A 42 8.72 11.71 -14.29
CA TRP A 42 7.48 12.46 -14.42
C TRP A 42 7.29 13.19 -13.10
N SER A 43 8.12 14.21 -12.88
CA SER A 43 7.84 15.34 -11.98
C SER A 43 9.08 16.12 -11.54
N THR A 44 10.25 16.05 -12.18
CA THR A 44 11.36 16.93 -11.76
C THR A 44 11.03 18.44 -11.81
N ARG A 45 9.97 18.85 -12.54
CA ARG A 45 9.44 20.22 -12.52
C ARG A 45 8.31 20.51 -11.52
N MET A 46 7.83 19.51 -10.76
CA MET A 46 6.82 19.69 -9.69
C MET A 46 7.18 19.01 -8.36
N LEU A 47 8.21 18.17 -8.32
CA LEU A 47 8.88 17.72 -7.09
C LEU A 47 9.61 18.87 -6.39
N GLN A 48 9.77 20.02 -7.07
CA GLN A 48 10.29 21.25 -6.48
C GLN A 48 9.21 22.04 -5.71
N ASP A 49 7.94 21.64 -5.76
CA ASP A 49 6.82 22.33 -5.09
C ASP A 49 6.28 21.58 -3.87
N SER A 50 7.08 20.72 -3.22
CA SER A 50 6.72 20.21 -1.89
C SER A 50 6.61 21.31 -0.82
N GLU A 51 7.03 22.53 -1.16
CA GLU A 51 7.02 23.72 -0.29
C GLU A 51 5.86 24.69 -0.56
N MET A 52 5.03 24.48 -1.60
CA MET A 52 3.88 25.36 -1.84
C MET A 52 2.72 24.95 -0.94
N PRO A 53 2.33 25.75 0.08
CA PRO A 53 1.16 25.45 0.88
C PRO A 53 -0.06 25.45 -0.06
N GLY A 54 -0.76 24.31 -0.16
CA GLY A 54 -1.95 24.24 -0.99
C GLY A 54 -3.01 25.25 -0.55
N PHE A 55 -3.90 25.64 -1.47
CA PHE A 55 -4.78 26.80 -1.29
C PHE A 55 -5.83 26.64 -0.16
N PHE A 56 -6.03 25.44 0.39
CA PHE A 56 -7.09 25.21 1.39
C PHE A 56 -6.88 26.01 2.67
N LYS A 57 -5.64 26.24 3.10
CA LYS A 57 -5.36 27.04 4.30
C LYS A 57 -5.87 28.48 4.16
N ASP A 58 -5.68 29.07 2.99
CA ASP A 58 -6.17 30.41 2.68
C ASP A 58 -7.70 30.42 2.53
N TYR A 59 -8.26 29.39 1.87
CA TYR A 59 -9.70 29.19 1.76
C TYR A 59 -10.39 29.16 3.14
N PHE A 60 -9.88 28.33 4.06
CA PHE A 60 -10.39 28.24 5.42
C PHE A 60 -10.29 29.60 6.13
N ARG A 61 -9.15 30.28 6.02
CA ARG A 61 -8.93 31.58 6.67
C ARG A 61 -9.92 32.64 6.19
N VAL A 62 -10.23 32.66 4.89
CA VAL A 62 -11.21 33.58 4.30
C VAL A 62 -12.60 33.32 4.88
N ILE A 63 -13.06 32.07 4.88
CA ILE A 63 -14.37 31.70 5.45
C ILE A 63 -14.42 32.05 6.94
N ARG A 64 -13.41 31.64 7.72
CA ARG A 64 -13.43 31.85 9.18
C ARG A 64 -13.43 33.33 9.56
N LYS A 65 -12.77 34.20 8.78
CA LYS A 65 -12.78 35.67 8.97
C LYS A 65 -14.10 36.33 8.57
N SER A 66 -14.84 35.72 7.64
CA SER A 66 -16.15 36.24 7.21
C SER A 66 -17.27 35.98 8.22
N VAL A 67 -17.06 35.07 9.17
CA VAL A 67 -18.05 34.65 10.17
C VAL A 67 -17.83 35.43 11.47
N SER A 68 -18.84 36.17 11.89
CA SER A 68 -18.89 36.89 13.17
C SER A 68 -18.94 35.93 14.37
N ASN A 69 -18.68 36.45 15.59
CA ASN A 69 -18.79 35.65 16.80
C ASN A 69 -20.22 35.12 17.02
N ASP A 70 -21.24 35.89 16.67
CA ASP A 70 -22.64 35.47 16.83
C ASP A 70 -23.02 34.34 15.86
N GLU A 71 -22.60 34.44 14.60
CA GLU A 71 -22.77 33.36 13.61
C GLU A 71 -21.99 32.10 14.01
N PHE A 72 -20.76 32.25 14.52
CA PHE A 72 -19.99 31.13 15.03
C PHE A 72 -20.65 30.47 16.24
N ASN A 73 -21.27 31.27 17.12
CA ASN A 73 -22.08 30.77 18.24
C ASN A 73 -23.37 30.07 17.78
N GLN A 74 -23.92 30.42 16.61
CA GLN A 74 -25.02 29.67 16.00
C GLN A 74 -24.50 28.34 15.45
N PHE A 75 -23.36 28.35 14.75
CA PHE A 75 -22.72 27.14 14.23
C PHE A 75 -22.42 26.13 15.35
N SER A 76 -21.89 26.59 16.49
CA SER A 76 -21.54 25.72 17.63
C SER A 76 -22.75 25.01 18.26
N LYS A 77 -23.96 25.53 18.06
CA LYS A 77 -25.22 24.96 18.56
C LYS A 77 -25.87 23.96 17.60
N LEU A 78 -25.38 23.85 16.36
CA LEU A 78 -25.91 22.90 15.38
C LEU A 78 -25.67 21.47 15.87
N LYS A 79 -26.67 20.60 15.65
CA LYS A 79 -26.65 19.24 16.22
C LYS A 79 -26.20 18.21 15.18
N THR A 80 -26.64 18.36 13.94
CA THR A 80 -26.39 17.40 12.88
C THR A 80 -25.28 17.84 11.94
N ASP A 81 -24.58 16.87 11.36
CA ASP A 81 -23.54 17.13 10.36
C ASP A 81 -24.11 17.77 9.09
N ALA A 82 -25.34 17.42 8.71
CA ALA A 82 -26.02 18.02 7.56
C ALA A 82 -26.35 19.51 7.79
N GLU A 83 -26.74 19.91 9.01
CA GLU A 83 -26.90 21.32 9.37
C GLU A 83 -25.58 22.09 9.29
N ARG A 84 -24.48 21.52 9.80
CA ARG A 84 -23.15 22.12 9.73
C ARG A 84 -22.73 22.38 8.28
N VAL A 85 -22.90 21.38 7.41
CA VAL A 85 -22.61 21.49 5.97
C VAL A 85 -23.43 22.60 5.33
N ARG A 86 -24.75 22.64 5.57
CA ARG A 86 -25.62 23.69 5.03
C ARG A 86 -25.21 25.08 5.53
N PHE A 87 -24.84 25.21 6.80
CA PHE A 87 -24.38 26.46 7.38
C PHE A 87 -23.18 27.02 6.62
N ILE A 88 -22.09 26.24 6.50
CA ILE A 88 -20.87 26.71 5.83
C ILE A 88 -21.09 26.94 4.33
N PHE A 89 -21.87 26.07 3.67
CA PHE A 89 -22.14 26.23 2.25
C PHE A 89 -22.93 27.51 1.96
N ASN A 90 -23.84 27.94 2.84
CA ASN A 90 -24.61 29.17 2.63
C ASN A 90 -23.80 30.46 2.87
N LEU A 91 -22.54 30.37 3.34
CA LEU A 91 -21.68 31.54 3.52
C LEU A 91 -21.14 32.03 2.16
N PRO A 92 -21.31 33.31 1.80
CA PRO A 92 -20.79 33.84 0.54
C PRO A 92 -19.29 33.60 0.33
N ALA A 93 -18.50 33.70 1.41
CA ALA A 93 -17.06 33.45 1.40
C ALA A 93 -16.68 32.01 0.95
N ALA A 94 -17.56 31.03 1.15
CA ALA A 94 -17.34 29.67 0.67
C ALA A 94 -17.39 29.59 -0.87
N HIS A 95 -17.91 30.62 -1.55
CA HIS A 95 -18.07 30.71 -3.00
C HIS A 95 -17.02 31.57 -3.71
N GLU A 96 -16.09 32.19 -2.98
CA GLU A 96 -15.03 33.02 -3.58
C GLU A 96 -14.02 32.22 -4.41
N ILE A 97 -13.85 30.91 -4.12
CA ILE A 97 -13.00 30.04 -4.94
C ILE A 97 -13.80 29.45 -6.10
N ASP A 98 -13.32 29.73 -7.32
CA ASP A 98 -13.81 29.06 -8.53
C ASP A 98 -13.22 27.65 -8.65
N ILE A 99 -14.04 26.66 -8.27
CA ILE A 99 -13.69 25.25 -8.38
C ILE A 99 -13.97 24.77 -9.81
N GLN A 100 -12.90 24.47 -10.54
CA GLN A 100 -12.94 23.91 -11.90
C GLN A 100 -12.32 22.52 -11.95
N THR A 101 -12.72 21.72 -12.95
CA THR A 101 -12.04 20.46 -13.25
C THR A 101 -10.61 20.73 -13.71
N PHE A 102 -9.65 20.04 -13.11
CA PHE A 102 -8.24 20.17 -13.47
C PHE A 102 -7.57 18.80 -13.41
N TYR A 103 -7.03 18.37 -14.55
CA TYR A 103 -6.25 17.14 -14.67
C TYR A 103 -5.31 17.19 -15.87
N LYS A 104 -4.18 16.48 -15.78
CA LYS A 104 -3.27 16.28 -16.93
C LYS A 104 -3.82 15.25 -17.91
N GLY A 105 -4.14 15.69 -19.13
CA GLY A 105 -4.64 14.84 -20.21
C GLY A 105 -3.57 13.98 -20.91
N LYS A 106 -4.02 13.22 -21.91
CA LYS A 106 -3.15 12.51 -22.87
C LYS A 106 -2.55 13.49 -23.89
N SER A 107 -1.37 13.18 -24.42
CA SER A 107 -0.68 14.00 -25.41
C SER A 107 -0.16 13.13 -26.55
N GLU A 108 -0.75 13.28 -27.73
CA GLU A 108 -0.34 12.56 -28.95
C GLU A 108 1.12 12.85 -29.32
N LYS A 109 1.51 14.13 -29.24
CA LYS A 109 2.86 14.60 -29.51
C LYS A 109 3.88 13.92 -28.60
N GLU A 110 3.66 13.96 -27.29
CA GLU A 110 4.57 13.34 -26.32
C GLU A 110 4.63 11.82 -26.52
N ALA A 111 3.47 11.18 -26.75
CA ALA A 111 3.43 9.75 -27.01
C ALA A 111 4.27 9.36 -28.24
N MET A 112 4.16 10.12 -29.33
CA MET A 112 4.97 9.90 -30.53
C MET A 112 6.46 10.12 -30.28
N GLU A 113 6.85 11.22 -29.64
CA GLU A 113 8.25 11.52 -29.32
C GLU A 113 8.89 10.40 -28.49
N LYS A 114 8.21 9.93 -27.45
CA LYS A 114 8.66 8.84 -26.60
C LYS A 114 8.72 7.51 -27.34
N LYS A 115 7.71 7.22 -28.18
CA LYS A 115 7.69 6.02 -29.03
C LYS A 115 8.87 5.99 -29.99
N GLU A 116 9.16 7.09 -30.69
CA GLU A 116 10.28 7.14 -31.64
C GLU A 116 11.65 7.11 -30.94
N ALA A 117 11.79 7.78 -29.80
CA ALA A 117 13.00 7.65 -28.98
C ALA A 117 13.18 6.20 -28.49
N GLY A 118 12.10 5.53 -28.09
CA GLY A 118 12.09 4.10 -27.76
C GLY A 118 12.54 3.22 -28.93
N ASN A 119 12.05 3.48 -30.15
CA ASN A 119 12.45 2.77 -31.37
C ASN A 119 13.96 2.85 -31.62
N LYS A 120 14.55 4.05 -31.45
CA LYS A 120 16.00 4.25 -31.60
C LYS A 120 16.80 3.40 -30.61
N LEU A 121 16.38 3.35 -29.35
CA LEU A 121 17.05 2.53 -28.32
C LEU A 121 16.84 1.03 -28.53
N PHE A 122 15.62 0.63 -28.91
CA PHE A 122 15.30 -0.77 -29.20
C PHE A 122 16.15 -1.30 -30.36
N GLY A 123 16.31 -0.51 -31.44
CA GLY A 123 17.20 -0.86 -32.57
C GLY A 123 18.67 -1.05 -32.16
N ARG A 124 19.11 -0.34 -31.11
CA ARG A 124 20.45 -0.49 -30.48
C ARG A 124 20.52 -1.62 -29.45
N LYS A 125 19.49 -2.47 -29.35
CA LYS A 125 19.35 -3.56 -28.36
C LYS A 125 19.38 -3.10 -26.90
N LYS A 126 19.12 -1.81 -26.64
CA LYS A 126 19.00 -1.22 -25.30
C LYS A 126 17.58 -1.41 -24.77
N ASN A 127 17.19 -2.68 -24.57
CA ASN A 127 15.79 -3.05 -24.32
C ASN A 127 15.20 -2.46 -23.04
N MET A 128 15.99 -2.32 -21.97
CA MET A 128 15.52 -1.73 -20.71
C MET A 128 15.19 -0.24 -20.86
N GLU A 129 16.08 0.51 -21.51
CA GLU A 129 15.87 1.95 -21.74
C GLU A 129 14.73 2.19 -22.74
N ALA A 130 14.63 1.33 -23.77
CA ALA A 130 13.50 1.32 -24.69
C ALA A 130 12.17 1.03 -23.98
N LEU A 131 12.15 0.07 -23.05
CA LEU A 131 10.97 -0.27 -22.25
C LEU A 131 10.49 0.94 -21.41
N LYS A 132 11.41 1.72 -20.83
CA LYS A 132 11.06 2.97 -20.12
C LYS A 132 10.35 3.95 -21.06
N LEU A 133 10.94 4.24 -22.22
CA LEU A 133 10.37 5.17 -23.19
C LEU A 133 9.05 4.66 -23.81
N TYR A 134 8.94 3.36 -24.09
CA TYR A 134 7.68 2.78 -24.55
C TYR A 134 6.59 2.82 -23.48
N SER A 135 6.94 2.63 -22.21
CA SER A 135 5.98 2.81 -21.10
C SER A 135 5.49 4.25 -21.02
N GLN A 136 6.40 5.23 -21.14
CA GLN A 136 6.04 6.64 -21.27
C GLN A 136 5.11 6.90 -22.47
N ALA A 137 5.41 6.30 -23.63
CA ALA A 137 4.56 6.44 -24.80
C ALA A 137 3.14 5.89 -24.58
N VAL A 138 3.02 4.71 -23.96
CA VAL A 138 1.72 4.10 -23.61
C VAL A 138 0.93 4.99 -22.65
N VAL A 139 1.58 5.58 -21.65
CA VAL A 139 0.92 6.47 -20.67
C VAL A 139 0.37 7.73 -21.33
N HIS A 140 1.05 8.29 -22.34
CA HIS A 140 0.65 9.55 -22.97
C HIS A 140 -0.27 9.38 -24.16
N ALA A 141 -0.31 8.18 -24.75
CA ALA A 141 -1.10 7.92 -25.94
C ALA A 141 -2.60 8.11 -25.66
N PRO A 142 -3.32 8.87 -26.52
CA PRO A 142 -4.78 8.93 -26.49
C PRO A 142 -5.39 7.53 -26.64
N VAL A 143 -6.30 7.16 -25.74
CA VAL A 143 -7.02 5.87 -25.79
C VAL A 143 -8.38 6.09 -26.45
N PRO A 144 -8.67 5.50 -27.61
CA PRO A 144 -9.97 5.65 -28.27
C PRO A 144 -11.10 5.08 -27.39
N THR A 145 -11.98 5.93 -26.85
CA THR A 145 -13.12 5.52 -26.02
C THR A 145 -14.37 6.36 -26.28
N GLY A 146 -15.57 5.79 -26.10
CA GLY A 146 -16.83 6.53 -25.96
C GLY A 146 -17.13 7.58 -27.06
N LYS A 147 -17.37 8.85 -26.69
CA LYS A 147 -17.62 9.95 -27.65
C LYS A 147 -16.40 10.31 -28.50
N TYR A 148 -15.18 10.08 -28.01
CA TYR A 148 -13.94 10.32 -28.78
C TYR A 148 -13.86 9.40 -30.00
N TRP A 149 -14.47 8.21 -29.94
CA TRP A 149 -14.68 7.35 -31.10
C TRP A 149 -15.56 8.00 -32.18
N ARG A 150 -16.63 8.74 -31.82
CA ARG A 150 -17.48 9.44 -32.80
C ARG A 150 -16.70 10.59 -33.47
N LEU A 151 -16.00 11.40 -32.68
CA LEU A 151 -15.17 12.50 -33.18
C LEU A 151 -14.02 12.02 -34.09
N ILE A 152 -13.35 10.90 -33.77
CA ILE A 152 -12.31 10.36 -34.66
C ILE A 152 -12.90 9.77 -35.95
N LYS A 153 -14.09 9.17 -35.88
CA LYS A 153 -14.82 8.67 -37.06
C LYS A 153 -15.20 9.81 -38.00
N GLU A 154 -15.48 11.00 -37.46
CA GLU A 154 -15.75 12.24 -38.20
C GLU A 154 -14.46 12.92 -38.71
N CYS A 155 -13.34 12.86 -37.96
CA CYS A 155 -12.05 13.45 -38.36
C CYS A 155 -11.19 12.56 -39.28
N ALA A 156 -11.56 11.30 -39.50
CA ALA A 156 -10.96 10.39 -40.49
C ALA A 156 -9.41 10.24 -40.48
N ASP A 157 -8.75 10.27 -39.31
CA ASP A 157 -7.31 9.94 -39.20
C ASP A 157 -7.08 8.56 -38.53
N PRO A 158 -6.93 7.48 -39.32
CA PRO A 158 -6.63 6.13 -38.82
C PRO A 158 -5.36 6.02 -37.98
N LYS A 159 -4.39 6.94 -38.14
CA LYS A 159 -3.13 6.90 -37.38
C LYS A 159 -3.37 7.23 -35.91
N LYS A 160 -4.31 8.14 -35.62
CA LYS A 160 -4.67 8.51 -34.24
C LYS A 160 -5.37 7.38 -33.47
N MET A 161 -6.14 6.56 -34.17
CA MET A 161 -6.84 5.40 -33.58
C MET A 161 -5.90 4.28 -33.15
N THR A 162 -4.73 4.19 -33.78
CA THR A 162 -3.83 3.04 -33.65
C THR A 162 -2.64 3.32 -32.72
N LEU A 163 -2.38 4.58 -32.36
CA LEU A 163 -1.19 4.99 -31.61
C LEU A 163 -1.05 4.25 -30.28
N TYR A 164 -2.11 4.16 -29.47
CA TYR A 164 -2.08 3.43 -28.19
C TYR A 164 -1.69 1.96 -28.36
N ALA A 165 -2.35 1.25 -29.29
CA ALA A 165 -2.04 -0.14 -29.56
C ALA A 165 -0.66 -0.34 -30.21
N ILE A 166 -0.19 0.61 -31.01
CA ILE A 166 1.19 0.58 -31.53
C ILE A 166 2.21 0.77 -30.41
N CYS A 167 1.97 1.67 -29.46
CA CYS A 167 2.83 1.86 -28.29
C CYS A 167 2.90 0.58 -27.44
N LEU A 168 1.77 -0.09 -27.19
CA LEU A 168 1.72 -1.40 -26.53
C LEU A 168 2.44 -2.50 -27.32
N ALA A 169 2.26 -2.54 -28.64
CA ALA A 169 2.97 -3.47 -29.52
C ALA A 169 4.49 -3.28 -29.52
N ASN A 170 4.97 -2.04 -29.38
CA ASN A 170 6.39 -1.73 -29.25
C ASN A 170 6.90 -2.10 -27.85
N ARG A 171 6.14 -1.79 -26.80
CA ARG A 171 6.48 -2.14 -25.42
C ARG A 171 6.57 -3.65 -25.23
N SER A 172 5.62 -4.42 -25.75
CA SER A 172 5.68 -5.89 -25.74
C SER A 172 6.90 -6.43 -26.49
N ALA A 173 7.45 -5.73 -27.48
CA ALA A 173 8.70 -6.14 -28.13
C ALA A 173 9.87 -6.09 -27.14
N ALA A 174 10.00 -4.99 -26.40
CA ALA A 174 11.03 -4.83 -25.39
C ALA A 174 10.86 -5.85 -24.25
N LEU A 175 9.63 -6.05 -23.75
CA LEU A 175 9.31 -7.05 -22.73
C LEU A 175 9.68 -8.48 -23.16
N PHE A 176 9.40 -8.83 -24.43
CA PHE A 176 9.77 -10.14 -24.99
C PHE A 176 11.28 -10.38 -24.89
N HIS A 177 12.10 -9.40 -25.28
CA HIS A 177 13.56 -9.53 -25.24
C HIS A 177 14.13 -9.51 -23.81
N LEU A 178 13.42 -8.90 -22.86
CA LEU A 178 13.75 -8.90 -21.43
C LEU A 178 13.25 -10.16 -20.71
N LYS A 179 12.53 -11.06 -21.41
CA LYS A 179 11.90 -12.26 -20.86
C LYS A 179 10.81 -11.99 -19.82
N GLU A 180 10.21 -10.81 -19.86
CA GLU A 180 9.06 -10.42 -19.05
C GLU A 180 7.77 -10.90 -19.74
N PHE A 181 7.62 -12.23 -19.85
CA PHE A 181 6.62 -12.87 -20.72
C PHE A 181 5.17 -12.60 -20.31
N TYR A 182 4.89 -12.54 -19.00
CA TYR A 182 3.56 -12.20 -18.49
C TYR A 182 3.08 -10.83 -18.99
N TYR A 183 3.88 -9.79 -18.75
CA TYR A 183 3.57 -8.43 -19.18
C TYR A 183 3.54 -8.33 -20.71
N CYS A 184 4.40 -9.08 -21.40
CA CYS A 184 4.42 -9.13 -22.85
C CYS A 184 3.09 -9.63 -23.44
N ILE A 185 2.51 -10.71 -22.90
CA ILE A 185 1.18 -11.19 -23.33
C ILE A 185 0.12 -10.13 -23.05
N LYS A 186 0.09 -9.56 -21.83
CA LYS A 186 -0.91 -8.56 -21.45
C LYS A 186 -0.91 -7.34 -22.38
N ASP A 187 0.28 -6.87 -22.78
CA ASP A 187 0.41 -5.80 -23.78
C ASP A 187 -0.08 -6.22 -25.17
N ILE A 188 0.17 -7.46 -25.60
CA ILE A 188 -0.31 -7.98 -26.89
C ILE A 188 -1.84 -8.03 -26.90
N ASP A 189 -2.44 -8.55 -25.83
CA ASP A 189 -3.89 -8.71 -25.71
C ASP A 189 -4.59 -7.35 -25.67
N GLU A 190 -4.14 -6.43 -24.83
CA GLU A 190 -4.66 -5.05 -24.79
C GLU A 190 -4.48 -4.36 -26.16
N ALA A 191 -3.34 -4.54 -26.85
CA ALA A 191 -3.15 -3.97 -28.19
C ALA A 191 -4.16 -4.52 -29.20
N LEU A 192 -4.39 -5.85 -29.21
CA LEU A 192 -5.31 -6.51 -30.14
C LEU A 192 -6.77 -6.10 -29.91
N GLU A 193 -7.13 -5.77 -28.67
CA GLU A 193 -8.43 -5.20 -28.30
C GLU A 193 -8.62 -3.74 -28.77
N HIS A 194 -7.53 -3.01 -29.05
CA HIS A 194 -7.56 -1.57 -29.35
C HIS A 194 -7.15 -1.21 -30.79
N HIS A 195 -7.99 -1.54 -31.78
CA HIS A 195 -7.82 -1.14 -33.19
C HIS A 195 -6.42 -1.35 -33.80
N TYR A 196 -5.63 -2.32 -33.32
CA TYR A 196 -4.29 -2.55 -33.88
C TYR A 196 -4.35 -2.80 -35.39
N PRO A 197 -3.45 -2.18 -36.21
CA PRO A 197 -3.52 -2.26 -37.67
C PRO A 197 -3.55 -3.71 -38.16
N ARG A 198 -4.53 -4.04 -39.01
CA ARG A 198 -4.76 -5.42 -39.50
C ARG A 198 -3.53 -5.99 -40.20
N GLU A 199 -2.82 -5.17 -40.96
CA GLU A 199 -1.60 -5.55 -41.68
C GLU A 199 -0.42 -5.90 -40.75
N LEU A 200 -0.48 -5.48 -39.47
CA LEU A 200 0.54 -5.75 -38.47
C LEU A 200 0.15 -6.86 -37.50
N LYS A 201 -1.13 -7.27 -37.43
CA LYS A 201 -1.63 -8.28 -36.47
C LYS A 201 -0.84 -9.59 -36.51
N HIS A 202 -0.40 -10.02 -37.71
CA HIS A 202 0.43 -11.23 -37.87
C HIS A 202 1.72 -11.18 -37.01
N LYS A 203 2.33 -9.99 -36.82
CA LYS A 203 3.54 -9.82 -36.00
C LYS A 203 3.27 -10.07 -34.51
N LEU A 204 2.15 -9.55 -34.00
CA LEU A 204 1.76 -9.74 -32.60
C LEU A 204 1.38 -11.19 -32.31
N TYR A 205 0.55 -11.79 -33.17
CA TYR A 205 0.16 -13.19 -33.01
C TYR A 205 1.35 -14.14 -33.11
N LYS A 206 2.30 -13.88 -34.01
CA LYS A 206 3.57 -14.63 -34.06
C LYS A 206 4.39 -14.49 -32.79
N ARG A 207 4.49 -13.28 -32.21
CA ARG A 207 5.15 -13.05 -30.92
C ARG A 207 4.43 -13.79 -29.79
N LYS A 208 3.08 -13.73 -29.76
CA LYS A 208 2.22 -14.43 -28.79
C LYS A 208 2.42 -15.95 -28.88
N GLY A 209 2.44 -16.52 -30.08
CA GLY A 209 2.74 -17.94 -30.30
C GLY A 209 4.11 -18.34 -29.74
N ARG A 210 5.17 -17.56 -30.02
CA ARG A 210 6.52 -17.82 -29.48
C ARG A 210 6.57 -17.75 -27.94
N LEU A 211 5.86 -16.78 -27.35
CA LEU A 211 5.75 -16.64 -25.90
C LEU A 211 5.07 -17.86 -25.28
N LEU A 212 3.90 -18.24 -25.81
CA LEU A 212 3.10 -19.34 -25.29
C LEU A 212 3.83 -20.68 -25.39
N VAL A 213 4.65 -20.90 -26.42
CA VAL A 213 5.57 -22.05 -26.48
C VAL A 213 6.55 -22.05 -25.30
N ASN A 214 7.18 -20.91 -25.00
CA ASN A 214 8.12 -20.80 -23.87
C ASN A 214 7.44 -21.02 -22.52
N MET A 215 6.16 -20.66 -22.40
CA MET A 215 5.32 -20.90 -21.21
C MET A 215 4.62 -22.27 -21.22
N ARG A 216 4.96 -23.14 -22.17
CA ARG A 216 4.36 -24.49 -22.32
C ARG A 216 2.83 -24.50 -22.46
N GLN A 217 2.27 -23.41 -22.98
CA GLN A 217 0.85 -23.25 -23.32
C GLN A 217 0.66 -23.63 -24.79
N TYR A 218 0.80 -24.91 -25.13
CA TYR A 218 0.90 -25.34 -26.52
C TYR A 218 -0.41 -25.24 -27.31
N VAL A 219 -1.56 -25.40 -26.66
CA VAL A 219 -2.88 -25.24 -27.31
C VAL A 219 -3.09 -23.79 -27.72
N ASP A 220 -2.82 -22.87 -26.80
CA ASP A 220 -2.94 -21.43 -27.06
C ASP A 220 -1.87 -20.95 -28.04
N ALA A 221 -0.65 -21.49 -27.97
CA ALA A 221 0.41 -21.19 -28.93
C ALA A 221 -0.02 -21.56 -30.35
N ARG A 222 -0.58 -22.76 -30.54
CA ARG A 222 -1.10 -23.22 -31.83
C ARG A 222 -2.16 -22.27 -32.37
N GLU A 223 -3.11 -21.85 -31.53
CA GLU A 223 -4.14 -20.91 -31.94
C GLU A 223 -3.56 -19.54 -32.30
N ALA A 224 -2.61 -19.03 -31.51
CA ALA A 224 -1.91 -17.80 -31.84
C ALA A 224 -1.16 -17.88 -33.18
N TYR A 225 -0.54 -19.01 -33.51
CA TYR A 225 0.10 -19.21 -34.82
C TYR A 225 -0.92 -19.33 -35.97
N ARG A 226 -2.09 -19.96 -35.76
CA ARG A 226 -3.18 -19.95 -36.75
C ARG A 226 -3.67 -18.54 -37.04
N GLN A 227 -3.87 -17.74 -35.99
CA GLN A 227 -4.19 -16.31 -36.16
C GLN A 227 -3.06 -15.57 -36.89
N ALA A 228 -1.78 -15.87 -36.58
CA ALA A 228 -0.66 -15.24 -37.27
C ALA A 228 -0.69 -15.52 -38.78
N LEU A 229 -1.02 -16.75 -39.19
CA LEU A 229 -1.17 -17.11 -40.60
C LEU A 229 -2.36 -16.40 -41.25
N LYS A 230 -3.54 -16.41 -40.60
CA LYS A 230 -4.75 -15.71 -41.07
C LYS A 230 -4.51 -14.21 -41.32
N TRP A 231 -3.81 -13.54 -40.40
CA TRP A 231 -3.55 -12.10 -40.53
C TRP A 231 -2.38 -11.77 -41.47
N LEU A 232 -1.61 -12.77 -41.93
CA LEU A 232 -0.51 -12.57 -42.87
C LEU A 232 -1.01 -12.18 -44.28
N ASP A 233 -2.22 -12.60 -44.64
CA ASP A 233 -2.87 -12.25 -45.92
C ASP A 233 -2.98 -10.73 -46.11
N TRP A 234 -3.18 -10.02 -45.01
CA TRP A 234 -3.31 -8.55 -44.96
C TRP A 234 -1.97 -7.83 -44.85
N ALA A 235 -0.85 -8.55 -44.73
CA ALA A 235 0.46 -7.95 -44.49
C ALA A 235 1.01 -7.24 -45.74
N LYS A 236 1.42 -5.98 -45.58
CA LYS A 236 2.13 -5.20 -46.61
C LYS A 236 3.62 -5.57 -46.61
N VAL A 237 3.94 -6.73 -47.17
CA VAL A 237 5.31 -7.26 -47.30
C VAL A 237 5.52 -7.87 -48.69
N GLU A 238 6.76 -7.86 -49.17
CA GLU A 238 7.15 -8.48 -50.44
C GLU A 238 6.85 -9.97 -50.47
N ARG A 239 6.62 -10.52 -51.66
CA ARG A 239 6.19 -11.91 -51.87
C ARG A 239 7.15 -12.92 -51.25
N GLU A 240 8.45 -12.76 -51.48
CA GLU A 240 9.49 -13.65 -50.92
C GLU A 240 9.46 -13.66 -49.39
N LYS A 241 9.47 -12.47 -48.78
CA LYS A 241 9.36 -12.31 -47.33
C LYS A 241 8.05 -12.86 -46.75
N ARG A 242 6.95 -12.79 -47.50
CA ARG A 242 5.68 -13.40 -47.11
C ARG A 242 5.80 -14.93 -47.05
N ILE A 243 6.43 -15.53 -48.07
CA ILE A 243 6.69 -16.97 -48.13
C ILE A 243 7.56 -17.40 -46.94
N ASP A 244 8.61 -16.66 -46.62
CA ASP A 244 9.47 -16.94 -45.46
C ASP A 244 8.70 -16.89 -44.13
N LEU A 245 7.89 -15.85 -43.95
CA LEU A 245 7.07 -15.68 -42.74
C LEU A 245 6.04 -16.81 -42.61
N GLN A 246 5.40 -17.17 -43.71
CA GLN A 246 4.45 -18.28 -43.79
C GLN A 246 5.15 -19.60 -43.46
N GLY A 247 6.32 -19.85 -44.05
CA GLY A 247 7.13 -21.04 -43.79
C GLY A 247 7.54 -21.16 -42.31
N ASP A 248 7.95 -20.06 -41.67
CA ASP A 248 8.27 -20.04 -40.24
C ASP A 248 7.04 -20.40 -39.37
N VAL A 249 5.87 -19.80 -39.65
CA VAL A 249 4.63 -20.10 -38.90
C VAL A 249 4.17 -21.54 -39.14
N GLN A 250 4.26 -22.04 -40.38
CA GLN A 250 3.89 -23.41 -40.72
C GLN A 250 4.79 -24.45 -40.07
N LYS A 251 6.10 -24.17 -39.89
CA LYS A 251 7.00 -25.05 -39.13
C LYS A 251 6.48 -25.28 -37.71
N TRP A 252 6.06 -24.22 -37.03
CA TRP A 252 5.46 -24.32 -35.69
C TRP A 252 4.14 -25.10 -35.71
N LEU A 253 3.25 -24.83 -36.67
CA LEU A 253 1.98 -25.56 -36.77
C LEU A 253 2.19 -27.07 -36.99
N LYS A 254 3.11 -27.46 -37.89
CA LYS A 254 3.47 -28.87 -38.12
C LYS A 254 4.04 -29.54 -36.87
N MET A 255 4.86 -28.82 -36.09
CA MET A 255 5.36 -29.32 -34.80
C MET A 255 4.22 -29.66 -33.82
N PHE A 256 3.14 -28.88 -33.82
CA PHE A 256 1.97 -29.16 -32.96
C PHE A 256 1.08 -30.29 -33.51
N GLU A 257 0.96 -30.42 -34.82
CA GLU A 257 0.18 -31.48 -35.49
C GLU A 257 0.80 -32.87 -35.27
N GLY A 258 2.13 -32.98 -35.17
CA GLY A 258 2.83 -34.22 -34.87
C GLY A 258 2.72 -34.69 -33.42
N SER A 259 2.10 -33.90 -32.52
CA SER A 259 2.02 -34.19 -31.10
C SER A 259 0.66 -34.80 -30.73
N LYS A 260 0.64 -36.08 -30.34
CA LYS A 260 -0.60 -36.82 -30.04
C LYS A 260 -1.37 -36.28 -28.83
N ASN A 261 -0.70 -35.60 -27.89
CA ASN A 261 -1.27 -35.03 -26.66
C ASN A 261 -0.83 -33.56 -26.50
N LEU A 262 -1.32 -32.68 -27.38
CA LEU A 262 -1.07 -31.25 -27.25
C LEU A 262 -1.88 -30.68 -26.07
N VAL A 263 -1.22 -30.43 -24.95
CA VAL A 263 -1.86 -29.89 -23.74
C VAL A 263 -1.20 -28.58 -23.33
N ASN A 264 -1.97 -27.74 -22.64
CA ASN A 264 -1.39 -26.66 -21.85
C ASN A 264 -0.90 -27.26 -20.54
N HIS A 265 0.38 -27.08 -20.22
CA HIS A 265 0.88 -27.46 -18.90
C HIS A 265 0.52 -26.39 -17.87
N GLU A 266 0.53 -26.76 -16.59
CA GLU A 266 0.44 -25.74 -15.53
C GLU A 266 1.49 -24.67 -15.78
N ASN A 267 1.01 -23.42 -15.80
CA ASN A 267 1.84 -22.28 -16.14
C ASN A 267 2.88 -22.13 -15.03
N GLU A 268 4.17 -22.22 -15.35
CA GLU A 268 5.24 -21.94 -14.38
C GLU A 268 5.14 -20.49 -13.82
N PHE A 269 4.39 -19.63 -14.51
CA PHE A 269 4.10 -18.27 -14.06
C PHE A 269 2.75 -18.20 -13.33
N ASP A 270 2.81 -18.18 -12.00
CA ASP A 270 1.68 -17.85 -11.14
C ASP A 270 1.63 -16.30 -10.95
N PRO A 271 0.57 -15.58 -11.38
CA PRO A 271 0.43 -14.15 -11.14
C PRO A 271 0.49 -13.75 -9.66
N SER A 272 0.26 -14.69 -8.72
CA SER A 272 0.43 -14.46 -7.29
C SER A 272 1.88 -14.08 -6.92
N VAL A 273 2.89 -14.51 -7.70
CA VAL A 273 4.31 -14.14 -7.50
C VAL A 273 4.58 -12.66 -7.74
N LEU A 274 3.63 -11.95 -8.35
CA LEU A 274 3.72 -10.50 -8.49
C LEU A 274 3.45 -9.77 -7.18
N PHE A 275 2.79 -10.42 -6.23
CA PHE A 275 2.47 -9.88 -4.92
C PHE A 275 3.34 -10.56 -3.86
N PRO A 276 3.70 -9.84 -2.79
CA PRO A 276 4.28 -10.47 -1.61
C PRO A 276 3.35 -11.57 -1.08
N LYS A 277 3.93 -12.72 -0.68
CA LYS A 277 3.17 -13.87 -0.19
C LYS A 277 2.42 -13.48 1.10
N VAL A 278 1.13 -13.77 1.13
CA VAL A 278 0.31 -13.60 2.33
C VAL A 278 0.44 -14.87 3.18
N PRO A 279 0.91 -14.79 4.44
CA PRO A 279 1.02 -15.96 5.29
C PRO A 279 -0.38 -16.48 5.68
N GLU A 280 -0.47 -17.78 5.95
CA GLU A 280 -1.66 -18.34 6.59
C GLU A 280 -1.74 -17.86 8.04
N LEU A 281 -2.94 -17.49 8.47
CA LEU A 281 -3.19 -17.10 9.85
C LEU A 281 -2.90 -18.28 10.78
N CYS A 282 -2.27 -18.02 11.94
CA CYS A 282 -1.95 -19.08 12.90
C CYS A 282 -3.23 -19.80 13.34
N GLN A 283 -3.24 -21.14 13.25
CA GLN A 283 -4.42 -22.00 13.47
C GLN A 283 -5.63 -21.69 12.54
N GLY A 284 -5.42 -20.97 11.45
CA GLY A 284 -6.46 -20.59 10.50
C GLY A 284 -7.26 -19.35 10.90
N LYS A 285 -8.33 -19.09 10.15
CA LYS A 285 -9.20 -17.92 10.31
C LYS A 285 -10.14 -18.07 11.51
N ASN A 286 -10.30 -17.01 12.29
CA ASN A 286 -11.33 -16.90 13.30
C ASN A 286 -12.72 -16.89 12.64
N GLU A 287 -13.67 -17.61 13.24
CA GLU A 287 -15.03 -17.80 12.71
C GLU A 287 -15.86 -16.52 12.70
N GLN A 288 -15.70 -15.68 13.72
CA GLN A 288 -16.40 -14.40 13.86
C GLN A 288 -15.63 -13.26 13.17
N TYR A 289 -14.30 -13.29 13.19
CA TYR A 289 -13.44 -12.26 12.60
C TYR A 289 -12.50 -12.88 11.56
N PRO A 290 -12.94 -13.11 10.30
CA PRO A 290 -12.17 -13.89 9.31
C PRO A 290 -10.78 -13.33 8.95
N SER A 291 -10.53 -12.07 9.26
CA SER A 291 -9.22 -11.42 9.10
C SER A 291 -8.23 -11.71 10.23
N LEU A 292 -8.66 -12.35 11.32
CA LEU A 292 -7.86 -12.68 12.50
C LEU A 292 -7.53 -14.17 12.59
N SER A 293 -6.41 -14.48 13.25
CA SER A 293 -6.09 -15.82 13.74
C SER A 293 -7.17 -16.31 14.72
N LYS A 294 -7.45 -17.63 14.73
CA LYS A 294 -8.32 -18.27 15.74
C LYS A 294 -7.89 -18.01 17.19
N LYS A 295 -6.59 -17.74 17.40
CA LYS A 295 -6.02 -17.42 18.72
C LYS A 295 -6.42 -16.04 19.25
N ILE A 296 -7.05 -15.18 18.45
CA ILE A 296 -7.41 -13.82 18.85
C ILE A 296 -8.93 -13.69 18.88
N THR A 297 -9.44 -12.94 19.85
CA THR A 297 -10.83 -12.47 19.87
C THR A 297 -10.88 -11.00 20.23
N ILE A 298 -12.02 -10.36 19.96
CA ILE A 298 -12.27 -8.98 20.37
C ILE A 298 -13.21 -9.01 21.57
N ASN A 299 -12.83 -8.30 22.62
CA ASN A 299 -13.67 -8.03 23.79
C ASN A 299 -13.97 -6.53 23.86
N GLU A 300 -14.87 -6.13 24.74
CA GLU A 300 -15.20 -4.73 25.00
C GLU A 300 -15.38 -4.48 26.50
N ASP A 301 -14.91 -3.32 26.97
CA ASP A 301 -15.19 -2.82 28.31
C ASP A 301 -15.28 -1.29 28.35
N ASN A 302 -15.79 -0.74 29.46
CA ASN A 302 -16.01 0.69 29.62
C ASN A 302 -14.73 1.53 29.71
N SER A 303 -13.57 0.92 29.95
CA SER A 303 -12.32 1.64 30.20
C SER A 303 -11.50 1.88 28.92
N GLN A 304 -11.52 0.92 28.00
CA GLN A 304 -10.69 0.95 26.78
C GLN A 304 -11.48 0.67 25.50
N GLY A 305 -12.82 0.55 25.60
CA GLY A 305 -13.69 0.21 24.49
C GLY A 305 -13.42 -1.21 23.99
N ARG A 306 -13.44 -1.41 22.67
CA ARG A 306 -13.12 -2.68 22.03
C ARG A 306 -11.60 -2.93 22.03
N TYR A 307 -11.17 -4.16 22.29
CA TYR A 307 -9.76 -4.54 22.29
C TYR A 307 -9.54 -6.00 21.89
N ALA A 308 -8.40 -6.28 21.27
CA ALA A 308 -7.97 -7.63 20.94
C ALA A 308 -7.33 -8.34 22.14
N ILE A 309 -7.70 -9.60 22.38
CA ILE A 309 -7.19 -10.44 23.46
C ILE A 309 -6.85 -11.85 22.95
N ALA A 310 -5.80 -12.45 23.51
CA ALA A 310 -5.35 -13.79 23.17
C ALA A 310 -6.25 -14.86 23.84
N LYS A 311 -6.88 -15.73 23.04
CA LYS A 311 -7.64 -16.92 23.50
C LYS A 311 -6.72 -18.07 23.89
N GLU A 312 -5.52 -18.10 23.32
CA GLU A 312 -4.47 -19.09 23.52
C GLU A 312 -3.11 -18.37 23.46
N ASP A 313 -2.05 -19.05 23.89
CA ASP A 313 -0.69 -18.52 23.79
C ASP A 313 -0.32 -18.27 22.32
N ILE A 314 0.18 -17.07 22.04
CA ILE A 314 0.66 -16.64 20.71
C ILE A 314 2.17 -16.59 20.77
N GLU A 315 2.80 -17.26 19.81
CA GLU A 315 4.25 -17.37 19.75
C GLU A 315 4.84 -16.29 18.83
N PRO A 316 6.07 -15.80 19.08
CA PRO A 316 6.78 -14.98 18.10
C PRO A 316 6.79 -15.67 16.73
N GLY A 317 6.53 -14.94 15.65
CA GLY A 317 6.41 -15.50 14.31
C GLY A 317 4.98 -15.78 13.84
N ASP A 318 4.02 -15.98 14.76
CA ASP A 318 2.63 -16.29 14.40
C ASP A 318 2.00 -15.15 13.58
N ALA A 319 1.36 -15.49 12.46
CA ALA A 319 0.58 -14.54 11.67
C ALA A 319 -0.78 -14.28 12.33
N LEU A 320 -1.05 -13.00 12.64
CA LEU A 320 -2.16 -12.60 13.51
C LEU A 320 -3.32 -11.97 12.73
N VAL A 321 -3.01 -11.07 11.79
CA VAL A 321 -4.00 -10.35 10.98
C VAL A 321 -3.62 -10.43 9.51
N THR A 322 -4.61 -10.72 8.65
CA THR A 322 -4.52 -10.50 7.20
C THR A 322 -5.81 -9.87 6.68
N GLU A 323 -5.73 -8.64 6.18
CA GLU A 323 -6.94 -7.85 5.87
C GLU A 323 -6.76 -6.98 4.63
N LYS A 324 -7.75 -7.00 3.72
CA LYS A 324 -7.83 -6.03 2.63
C LYS A 324 -8.47 -4.76 3.19
N PRO A 325 -8.03 -3.58 2.74
CA PRO A 325 -8.62 -2.34 3.23
C PRO A 325 -10.03 -2.16 2.68
N TYR A 326 -10.89 -1.50 3.46
CA TYR A 326 -12.17 -1.02 2.93
C TYR A 326 -11.93 0.08 1.89
N ALA A 327 -11.03 1.01 2.19
CA ALA A 327 -10.59 2.07 1.29
C ALA A 327 -9.09 2.31 1.46
N SER A 328 -8.41 2.68 0.36
CA SER A 328 -6.99 3.05 0.39
C SER A 328 -6.66 4.14 -0.62
N VAL A 329 -5.74 5.03 -0.26
CA VAL A 329 -5.23 6.11 -1.11
C VAL A 329 -3.71 6.13 -1.14
N LEU A 330 -3.16 6.23 -2.35
CA LEU A 330 -1.72 6.29 -2.58
C LEU A 330 -1.22 7.72 -2.36
N LEU A 331 -0.01 7.88 -1.84
CA LEU A 331 0.65 9.18 -1.78
C LEU A 331 0.96 9.70 -3.19
N ARG A 332 0.90 11.03 -3.36
CA ARG A 332 1.11 11.68 -4.65
C ARG A 332 2.50 11.38 -5.22
N GLU A 333 3.50 11.31 -4.34
CA GLU A 333 4.90 11.03 -4.67
C GLU A 333 5.07 9.67 -5.35
N GLU A 334 4.11 8.77 -5.14
CA GLU A 334 4.08 7.42 -5.69
C GLU A 334 3.16 7.28 -6.91
N PHE A 335 2.52 8.36 -7.34
CA PHE A 335 1.81 8.39 -8.62
C PHE A 335 2.81 8.17 -9.74
N GLY A 336 2.48 7.28 -10.68
CA GLY A 336 3.35 6.97 -11.80
C GLY A 336 4.39 5.88 -11.54
N SER A 337 4.55 5.42 -10.29
CA SER A 337 5.37 4.24 -9.93
C SER A 337 4.49 3.07 -9.50
N HIS A 338 3.48 3.31 -8.66
CA HIS A 338 2.62 2.26 -8.10
C HIS A 338 1.23 2.23 -8.75
N CYS A 339 0.58 1.07 -8.62
CA CYS A 339 -0.81 0.89 -9.01
C CYS A 339 -1.71 1.70 -8.07
N GLN A 340 -2.59 2.54 -8.61
CA GLN A 340 -3.52 3.36 -7.82
C GLN A 340 -4.55 2.52 -7.05
N ASN A 341 -4.78 1.26 -7.47
CA ASN A 341 -5.77 0.37 -6.87
C ASN A 341 -5.19 -0.51 -5.76
N CYS A 342 -4.05 -1.17 -6.03
CA CYS A 342 -3.49 -2.18 -5.13
C CYS A 342 -2.10 -1.85 -4.59
N PHE A 343 -1.54 -0.69 -4.95
CA PHE A 343 -0.23 -0.18 -4.51
C PHE A 343 0.98 -1.02 -4.92
N MET A 344 0.81 -2.04 -5.75
CA MET A 344 1.96 -2.77 -6.30
C MET A 344 2.76 -1.89 -7.25
N LEU A 345 4.10 -1.98 -7.15
CA LEU A 345 5.03 -1.34 -8.08
C LEU A 345 4.76 -1.81 -9.52
N THR A 346 4.64 -0.87 -10.45
CA THR A 346 4.28 -1.18 -11.84
C THR A 346 5.52 -1.46 -12.69
N LYS A 347 5.59 -2.65 -13.31
CA LYS A 347 6.64 -2.99 -14.29
C LYS A 347 6.25 -2.64 -15.73
N ALA A 348 4.99 -2.89 -16.10
CA ALA A 348 4.44 -2.49 -17.40
C ALA A 348 3.11 -1.76 -17.16
N PRO A 349 3.15 -0.45 -16.86
CA PRO A 349 1.97 0.24 -16.35
C PRO A 349 0.83 0.27 -17.38
N VAL A 350 -0.38 0.00 -16.90
CA VAL A 350 -1.63 0.19 -17.64
C VAL A 350 -2.18 1.56 -17.23
N PRO A 351 -2.23 2.56 -18.13
CA PRO A 351 -2.64 3.90 -17.74
C PRO A 351 -4.17 4.04 -17.67
N CYS A 352 -4.63 5.06 -16.93
CA CYS A 352 -5.98 5.59 -17.11
C CYS A 352 -6.25 5.92 -18.59
N LYS A 353 -7.50 5.78 -19.05
CA LYS A 353 -7.86 6.09 -20.44
C LYS A 353 -7.96 7.60 -20.72
N LYS A 354 -8.12 8.44 -19.68
CA LYS A 354 -8.35 9.89 -19.79
C LYS A 354 -7.14 10.74 -19.38
N CYS A 355 -6.62 10.55 -18.17
CA CYS A 355 -5.47 11.32 -17.67
C CYS A 355 -4.16 10.58 -17.90
N SER A 356 -3.03 11.31 -17.82
CA SER A 356 -1.68 10.75 -17.82
C SER A 356 -1.09 10.55 -16.41
N SER A 357 -1.77 11.02 -15.36
CA SER A 357 -1.25 11.01 -13.97
C SER A 357 -1.35 9.68 -13.23
N VAL A 358 -2.28 8.80 -13.60
CA VAL A 358 -2.65 7.60 -12.83
C VAL A 358 -2.37 6.32 -13.60
N LEU A 359 -1.72 5.38 -12.93
CA LEU A 359 -1.31 4.08 -13.47
C LEU A 359 -1.90 2.92 -12.66
N PHE A 360 -2.02 1.78 -13.32
CA PHE A 360 -2.46 0.51 -12.75
C PHE A 360 -1.45 -0.57 -13.12
N CYS A 361 -1.34 -1.61 -12.30
CA CYS A 361 -0.49 -2.77 -12.63
C CYS A 361 -1.12 -3.68 -13.70
N SER A 362 -2.45 -3.58 -13.90
CA SER A 362 -3.19 -4.44 -14.82
C SER A 362 -4.49 -3.77 -15.30
N VAL A 363 -5.09 -4.33 -16.35
CA VAL A 363 -6.39 -3.88 -16.90
C VAL A 363 -7.51 -4.13 -15.89
N GLU A 364 -7.43 -5.23 -15.15
CA GLU A 364 -8.37 -5.61 -14.10
C GLU A 364 -8.35 -4.56 -12.98
N CYS A 365 -7.17 -4.13 -12.51
CA CYS A 365 -7.05 -3.03 -11.54
C CYS A 365 -7.61 -1.71 -12.09
N ARG A 366 -7.31 -1.35 -13.36
CA ARG A 366 -7.86 -0.14 -13.99
C ARG A 366 -9.40 -0.16 -14.02
N ASN A 367 -9.98 -1.31 -14.35
CA ASN A 367 -11.42 -1.45 -14.51
C ASN A 367 -12.15 -1.53 -13.15
N ALA A 368 -11.50 -2.09 -12.12
CA ALA A 368 -12.04 -2.13 -10.75
C ALA A 368 -12.02 -0.76 -10.05
N SER A 369 -11.27 0.22 -10.55
CA SER A 369 -11.15 1.55 -9.94
C SER A 369 -12.28 2.51 -10.36
N TYR A 370 -13.52 2.20 -9.97
CA TYR A 370 -14.68 3.10 -10.15
C TYR A 370 -14.40 4.50 -9.59
N PHE A 371 -13.80 4.56 -8.41
CA PHE A 371 -13.39 5.80 -7.76
C PHE A 371 -12.64 6.76 -8.67
N HIS A 372 -11.76 6.24 -9.52
CA HIS A 372 -10.91 7.08 -10.35
C HIS A 372 -11.71 7.67 -11.50
N GLN A 373 -12.81 7.04 -11.92
CA GLN A 373 -13.70 7.63 -12.93
C GLN A 373 -14.33 8.93 -12.44
N ILE A 374 -14.65 8.98 -11.15
CA ILE A 374 -15.20 10.14 -10.44
C ILE A 374 -14.09 11.16 -10.14
N GLU A 375 -12.95 10.70 -9.63
CA GLU A 375 -11.85 11.58 -9.21
C GLU A 375 -10.98 12.12 -10.32
N CYS A 376 -10.84 11.40 -11.44
CA CYS A 376 -9.97 11.79 -12.56
C CYS A 376 -10.09 13.26 -12.98
N PRO A 377 -11.28 13.86 -13.16
CA PRO A 377 -11.40 15.26 -13.57
C PRO A 377 -10.99 16.29 -12.49
N ILE A 378 -10.84 15.89 -11.23
CA ILE A 378 -10.57 16.78 -10.09
C ILE A 378 -9.31 16.38 -9.31
N LEU A 379 -8.60 15.31 -9.71
CA LEU A 379 -7.48 14.77 -8.94
C LEU A 379 -6.37 15.80 -8.70
N ASP A 380 -5.96 16.54 -9.74
CA ASP A 380 -4.90 17.55 -9.60
C ASP A 380 -5.39 18.77 -8.79
N LEU A 381 -6.70 19.07 -8.77
CA LEU A 381 -7.31 20.08 -7.89
C LEU A 381 -7.25 19.63 -6.42
N LEU A 382 -7.65 18.38 -6.13
CA LEU A 382 -7.60 17.84 -4.77
C LEU A 382 -6.17 17.89 -4.23
N VAL A 383 -5.21 17.54 -5.07
CA VAL A 383 -3.79 17.63 -4.76
C VAL A 383 -3.32 19.08 -4.56
N GLY A 384 -3.72 20.00 -5.45
CA GLY A 384 -3.39 21.42 -5.34
C GLY A 384 -3.98 22.12 -4.10
N SER A 385 -5.03 21.54 -3.50
CA SER A 385 -5.61 22.05 -2.25
C SER A 385 -4.67 21.94 -1.05
N GLY A 386 -3.69 21.03 -1.09
CA GLY A 386 -2.82 20.74 0.04
C GLY A 386 -3.51 19.98 1.18
N MET A 387 -4.65 19.35 0.91
CA MET A 387 -5.34 18.52 1.90
C MET A 387 -4.48 17.33 2.35
N SER A 388 -4.70 16.88 3.58
CA SER A 388 -3.99 15.71 4.11
C SER A 388 -4.46 14.41 3.43
N ILE A 389 -3.62 13.36 3.51
CA ILE A 389 -3.97 12.03 3.01
C ILE A 389 -5.26 11.47 3.64
N ASN A 390 -5.57 11.88 4.87
CA ASN A 390 -6.83 11.52 5.53
C ASN A 390 -8.06 12.12 4.83
N CYS A 391 -7.93 13.34 4.28
CA CYS A 391 -9.00 13.94 3.48
C CYS A 391 -9.21 13.17 2.17
N PHE A 392 -8.12 12.75 1.52
CA PHE A 392 -8.20 11.86 0.36
C PHE A 392 -8.87 10.52 0.70
N LEU A 393 -8.54 9.94 1.86
CA LEU A 393 -9.11 8.67 2.29
C LEU A 393 -10.61 8.79 2.58
N ALA A 394 -11.04 9.83 3.30
CA ALA A 394 -12.46 10.11 3.53
C ALA A 394 -13.22 10.32 2.20
N PHE A 395 -12.61 11.04 1.25
CA PHE A 395 -13.18 11.21 -0.08
C PHE A 395 -13.26 9.89 -0.86
N ARG A 396 -12.23 9.05 -0.82
CA ARG A 396 -12.19 7.71 -1.43
C ARG A 396 -13.28 6.79 -0.89
N ILE A 397 -13.56 6.83 0.42
CA ILE A 397 -14.65 6.04 1.03
C ILE A 397 -15.99 6.36 0.32
N ILE A 398 -16.23 7.62 -0.03
CA ILE A 398 -17.43 8.05 -0.75
C ILE A 398 -17.33 7.76 -2.25
N THR A 399 -16.23 8.10 -2.91
CA THR A 399 -16.12 8.01 -4.38
C THR A 399 -15.97 6.58 -4.90
N GLN A 400 -15.61 5.61 -4.06
CA GLN A 400 -15.49 4.21 -4.47
C GLN A 400 -16.83 3.47 -4.62
N SER A 401 -17.92 4.06 -4.11
CA SER A 401 -19.28 3.55 -4.27
C SER A 401 -20.16 4.58 -4.98
N PRO A 402 -21.11 4.16 -5.82
CA PRO A 402 -22.05 5.09 -6.43
C PRO A 402 -22.96 5.72 -5.38
N ILE A 403 -23.57 6.86 -5.68
CA ILE A 403 -24.45 7.55 -4.73
C ILE A 403 -25.66 6.71 -4.31
N SER A 404 -26.18 5.89 -5.22
CA SER A 404 -27.27 4.93 -4.99
C SER A 404 -27.01 4.04 -3.76
N PHE A 405 -25.77 3.56 -3.60
CA PHE A 405 -25.37 2.75 -2.45
C PHE A 405 -25.58 3.48 -1.12
N PHE A 406 -25.20 4.76 -1.02
CA PHE A 406 -25.31 5.51 0.23
C PHE A 406 -26.76 5.88 0.54
N LEU A 407 -27.58 6.13 -0.47
CA LEU A 407 -29.01 6.43 -0.28
C LEU A 407 -29.77 5.20 0.23
N GLU A 408 -29.47 4.00 -0.30
CA GLU A 408 -29.99 2.74 0.25
C GLU A 408 -29.52 2.48 1.69
N MET A 409 -28.34 3.00 2.04
CA MET A 409 -27.77 2.86 3.37
C MET A 409 -28.35 3.86 4.37
N GLN A 410 -28.88 4.99 3.91
CA GLN A 410 -29.43 6.04 4.77
C GLN A 410 -30.52 5.48 5.69
N ASP A 411 -31.51 4.81 5.10
CA ASP A 411 -32.62 4.20 5.85
C ASP A 411 -32.09 3.19 6.88
N LYS A 412 -31.07 2.41 6.52
CA LYS A 412 -30.49 1.42 7.42
C LYS A 412 -29.70 2.06 8.56
N LEU A 413 -28.92 3.11 8.31
CA LEU A 413 -28.16 3.82 9.35
C LEU A 413 -29.07 4.53 10.35
N GLU A 414 -30.19 5.08 9.89
CA GLU A 414 -31.19 5.70 10.75
C GLU A 414 -31.88 4.65 11.66
N ASN A 415 -32.04 3.41 11.18
CA ASN A 415 -32.64 2.29 11.93
C ASN A 415 -31.63 1.47 12.78
N GLU A 416 -30.37 1.33 12.35
CA GLU A 416 -29.35 0.45 12.96
C GLU A 416 -28.34 1.14 13.86
N LYS A 417 -28.36 2.49 13.98
CA LYS A 417 -27.68 3.22 15.07
C LYS A 417 -28.00 2.64 16.47
N LEU A 418 -29.04 1.82 16.58
CA LEU A 418 -29.53 1.14 17.78
C LEU A 418 -29.01 -0.30 18.01
N LYS A 419 -28.38 -0.98 17.04
CA LYS A 419 -28.08 -2.43 17.14
C LYS A 419 -26.63 -2.80 17.49
N GLU A 420 -25.74 -1.83 17.54
CA GLU A 420 -24.29 -2.07 17.61
C GLU A 420 -23.74 -2.74 18.88
N THR A 421 -24.56 -2.99 19.90
CA THR A 421 -24.04 -3.44 21.20
C THR A 421 -24.36 -4.87 21.60
N THR A 422 -25.10 -5.69 20.83
CA THR A 422 -25.71 -6.90 21.46
C THR A 422 -25.69 -8.25 20.77
N GLU A 423 -25.31 -8.42 19.50
CA GLU A 423 -25.29 -9.78 18.92
C GLU A 423 -23.89 -10.29 18.58
N ALA A 424 -23.22 -10.83 19.61
CA ALA A 424 -21.92 -11.51 19.57
C ALA A 424 -21.84 -12.75 18.65
N LYS A 425 -22.84 -12.99 17.78
CA LYS A 425 -22.93 -14.16 16.89
C LYS A 425 -22.78 -13.83 15.41
N GLU A 426 -22.79 -12.55 15.01
CA GLU A 426 -22.64 -12.18 13.61
C GLU A 426 -21.18 -12.10 13.16
N LEU A 427 -20.96 -12.48 11.90
CA LEU A 427 -19.67 -12.38 11.21
C LEU A 427 -19.25 -10.90 11.09
N TYR A 428 -18.04 -10.57 11.54
CA TYR A 428 -17.42 -9.27 11.34
C TYR A 428 -16.72 -9.24 9.97
N ASP A 429 -17.50 -8.93 8.92
CA ASP A 429 -16.97 -8.73 7.58
C ASP A 429 -16.33 -7.33 7.45
N PRO A 430 -15.00 -7.22 7.20
CA PRO A 430 -14.35 -5.92 7.04
C PRO A 430 -14.77 -5.16 5.77
N THR A 431 -15.52 -5.80 4.86
CA THR A 431 -16.09 -5.15 3.67
C THR A 431 -17.49 -4.56 3.92
N ASP A 432 -18.08 -4.83 5.08
CA ASP A 432 -19.35 -4.24 5.51
C ASP A 432 -19.16 -2.77 5.91
N PHE A 433 -19.99 -1.91 5.33
CA PHE A 433 -19.95 -0.47 5.55
C PHE A 433 -20.29 -0.09 6.99
N PHE A 434 -21.14 -0.84 7.70
CA PHE A 434 -21.47 -0.52 9.10
C PHE A 434 -20.24 -0.66 9.99
N ARG A 435 -19.42 -1.70 9.78
CA ARG A 435 -18.18 -1.90 10.54
C ARG A 435 -17.23 -0.72 10.40
N LEU A 436 -17.18 -0.11 9.21
CA LEU A 436 -16.44 1.13 8.97
C LEU A 436 -17.11 2.34 9.60
N PHE A 437 -18.42 2.52 9.40
CA PHE A 437 -19.18 3.67 9.88
C PHE A 437 -19.08 3.82 11.40
N ASN A 438 -19.01 2.70 12.12
CA ASN A 438 -19.01 2.66 13.58
C ASN A 438 -17.62 2.59 14.23
N LEU A 439 -16.57 2.88 13.46
CA LEU A 439 -15.26 3.12 14.03
C LEU A 439 -15.25 4.43 14.82
N VAL A 440 -14.38 4.50 15.82
CA VAL A 440 -14.37 5.59 16.82
C VAL A 440 -14.13 6.95 16.16
N THR A 441 -14.97 7.93 16.47
CA THR A 441 -14.90 9.31 15.94
C THR A 441 -14.48 10.35 16.99
N HIS A 442 -14.62 10.01 18.27
CA HIS A 442 -14.60 10.94 19.42
C HIS A 442 -15.42 12.22 19.19
N SER A 443 -16.56 12.13 18.50
CA SER A 443 -17.37 13.30 18.11
C SER A 443 -17.72 14.22 19.28
N GLU A 444 -17.98 13.65 20.46
CA GLU A 444 -18.37 14.40 21.66
C GLU A 444 -17.25 15.25 22.28
N GLN A 445 -15.98 14.91 22.00
CA GLN A 445 -14.81 15.63 22.55
C GLN A 445 -14.33 16.76 21.63
N ARG A 446 -14.97 16.93 20.46
CA ARG A 446 -14.55 17.91 19.46
C ARG A 446 -14.99 19.32 19.80
N THR A 447 -14.08 20.28 19.59
CA THR A 447 -14.38 21.69 19.76
C THR A 447 -15.16 22.24 18.56
N PRO A 448 -15.94 23.32 18.74
CA PRO A 448 -16.61 23.99 17.63
C PRO A 448 -15.65 24.44 16.50
N GLU A 449 -14.41 24.80 16.83
CA GLU A 449 -13.41 25.22 15.83
C GLU A 449 -12.93 24.04 14.97
N ASP A 450 -12.73 22.85 15.56
CA ASP A 450 -12.41 21.63 14.79
C ASP A 450 -13.57 21.24 13.87
N TRP A 451 -14.82 21.30 14.38
CA TRP A 451 -16.02 21.09 13.58
C TRP A 451 -16.10 22.06 12.40
N PHE A 452 -15.87 23.36 12.64
CA PHE A 452 -15.91 24.39 11.61
C PHE A 452 -14.85 24.13 10.53
N HIS A 453 -13.60 23.88 10.92
CA HIS A 453 -12.50 23.59 10.00
C HIS A 453 -12.77 22.37 9.11
N ARG A 454 -13.23 21.25 9.69
CA ARG A 454 -13.57 20.05 8.92
C ARG A 454 -14.75 20.29 7.98
N THR A 455 -15.75 21.03 8.44
CA THR A 455 -16.92 21.35 7.61
C THR A 455 -16.53 22.22 6.41
N CYS A 456 -15.58 23.15 6.56
CA CYS A 456 -15.01 23.88 5.42
C CYS A 456 -14.33 22.94 4.40
N MET A 457 -13.59 21.92 4.87
CA MET A 457 -13.01 20.88 3.99
C MET A 457 -14.10 20.10 3.27
N VAL A 458 -15.17 19.71 3.98
CA VAL A 458 -16.30 18.99 3.40
C VAL A 458 -16.99 19.84 2.32
N VAL A 459 -17.23 21.13 2.57
CA VAL A 459 -17.82 22.02 1.56
C VAL A 459 -16.93 22.13 0.33
N PHE A 460 -15.61 22.24 0.50
CA PHE A 460 -14.66 22.20 -0.62
C PHE A 460 -14.76 20.87 -1.41
N LEU A 461 -14.72 19.73 -0.71
CA LEU A 461 -14.81 18.40 -1.32
C LEU A 461 -16.14 18.18 -2.05
N LEU A 462 -17.25 18.63 -1.45
CA LEU A 462 -18.58 18.54 -2.02
C LEU A 462 -18.70 19.38 -3.30
N LYS A 463 -18.16 20.61 -3.29
CA LYS A 463 -18.09 21.46 -4.49
C LYS A 463 -17.23 20.84 -5.59
N ALA A 464 -16.11 20.22 -5.24
CA ALA A 464 -15.28 19.47 -6.19
C ALA A 464 -16.05 18.26 -6.77
N LEU A 465 -16.75 17.50 -5.93
CA LEU A 465 -17.57 16.36 -6.33
C LEU A 465 -18.72 16.76 -7.28
N LYS A 466 -19.34 17.94 -7.06
CA LYS A 466 -20.35 18.54 -7.95
C LYS A 466 -19.82 18.89 -9.35
N LYS A 467 -18.49 18.98 -9.55
CA LYS A 467 -17.87 19.14 -10.89
C LYS A 467 -17.62 17.81 -11.60
N THR A 468 -17.98 16.70 -10.96
CA THR A 468 -17.87 15.34 -11.51
C THR A 468 -19.25 14.82 -11.90
N LYS A 469 -19.30 13.57 -12.37
CA LYS A 469 -20.56 12.88 -12.69
C LYS A 469 -21.15 12.08 -11.53
N TYR A 470 -20.63 12.28 -10.30
CA TYR A 470 -21.04 11.49 -9.15
C TYR A 470 -22.55 11.58 -8.86
N PHE A 471 -23.10 12.79 -8.93
CA PHE A 471 -24.53 13.06 -8.73
C PHE A 471 -25.39 12.84 -10.00
N GLU A 472 -24.80 12.40 -11.12
CA GLU A 472 -25.52 12.08 -12.37
C GLU A 472 -25.91 10.57 -12.45
N ASP A 473 -25.84 9.82 -11.35
CA ASP A 473 -26.04 8.37 -11.35
C ASP A 473 -27.45 7.98 -11.82
N LYS A 474 -27.51 7.35 -13.00
CA LYS A 474 -28.76 6.86 -13.63
C LYS A 474 -29.23 5.51 -13.08
N GLY A 475 -28.50 4.91 -12.13
CA GLY A 475 -28.81 3.60 -11.56
C GLY A 475 -30.05 3.57 -10.68
N THR A 476 -30.54 4.73 -10.25
CA THR A 476 -31.80 4.83 -9.52
C THR A 476 -32.94 5.09 -10.49
N GLN A 477 -34.03 4.30 -10.40
CA GLN A 477 -35.30 4.64 -11.07
C GLN A 477 -35.94 5.90 -10.45
N ILE A 478 -35.28 6.51 -9.46
CA ILE A 478 -35.67 7.74 -8.79
C ILE A 478 -35.08 8.91 -9.57
N ASN A 479 -35.97 9.72 -10.13
CA ASN A 479 -35.60 10.99 -10.76
C ASN A 479 -35.31 11.99 -9.62
N TYR A 480 -34.12 11.92 -9.01
CA TYR A 480 -33.68 13.01 -8.13
C TYR A 480 -33.76 14.31 -8.94
N PRO A 481 -34.19 15.44 -8.37
CA PRO A 481 -34.24 16.71 -9.07
C PRO A 481 -32.86 17.04 -9.66
N LEU A 482 -32.64 16.60 -10.90
CA LEU A 482 -31.46 16.85 -11.70
C LEU A 482 -31.44 18.35 -11.92
N PHE A 483 -30.49 19.03 -11.27
CA PHE A 483 -29.85 20.28 -11.71
C PHE A 483 -30.69 21.17 -12.64
N LYS A 484 -31.94 21.48 -12.29
CA LYS A 484 -32.75 22.44 -13.06
C LYS A 484 -32.54 23.86 -12.59
N ASP A 485 -32.16 24.03 -11.33
CA ASP A 485 -31.97 25.35 -10.76
C ASP A 485 -30.48 25.62 -10.54
N LYS A 486 -29.96 26.60 -11.29
CA LYS A 486 -28.70 27.30 -11.01
C LYS A 486 -28.83 28.06 -9.69
N VAL A 487 -28.89 27.35 -8.56
CA VAL A 487 -29.04 27.98 -7.25
C VAL A 487 -27.88 27.54 -6.37
N ASP A 488 -27.23 28.52 -5.76
CA ASP A 488 -26.11 28.44 -4.82
C ASP A 488 -26.45 27.72 -3.50
N LYS A 489 -27.28 26.67 -3.53
CA LYS A 489 -27.76 25.93 -2.36
C LYS A 489 -27.42 24.44 -2.45
N VAL A 490 -27.29 23.81 -1.28
CA VAL A 490 -27.12 22.36 -1.12
C VAL A 490 -28.50 21.71 -1.01
N ASN A 491 -28.78 20.71 -1.83
CA ASN A 491 -29.99 19.90 -1.68
C ASN A 491 -29.82 18.82 -0.59
N ASP A 492 -30.88 18.11 -0.23
CA ASP A 492 -30.83 17.14 0.88
C ASP A 492 -29.88 15.98 0.64
N VAL A 493 -29.80 15.48 -0.61
CA VAL A 493 -28.87 14.41 -0.99
C VAL A 493 -27.42 14.88 -0.88
N GLU A 494 -27.11 16.08 -1.37
CA GLU A 494 -25.79 16.67 -1.26
C GLU A 494 -25.39 16.95 0.19
N ALA A 495 -26.34 17.41 1.02
CA ALA A 495 -26.13 17.64 2.45
C ALA A 495 -25.88 16.32 3.20
N TYR A 496 -26.58 15.24 2.82
CA TYR A 496 -26.36 13.90 3.35
C TYR A 496 -24.96 13.36 2.98
N ILE A 497 -24.55 13.46 1.72
CA ILE A 497 -23.19 13.08 1.31
C ILE A 497 -22.14 13.94 2.01
N GLY A 498 -22.39 15.24 2.18
CA GLY A 498 -21.56 16.12 2.99
C GLY A 498 -21.46 15.65 4.45
N ALA A 499 -22.58 15.25 5.05
CA ALA A 499 -22.60 14.72 6.41
C ALA A 499 -21.78 13.42 6.53
N LEU A 500 -21.88 12.50 5.55
CA LEU A 500 -21.05 11.30 5.52
C LEU A 500 -19.56 11.63 5.37
N LEU A 501 -19.19 12.61 4.53
CA LEU A 501 -17.81 13.08 4.44
C LEU A 501 -17.31 13.64 5.77
N LEU A 502 -18.14 14.43 6.47
CA LEU A 502 -17.80 14.97 7.78
C LEU A 502 -17.62 13.86 8.82
N HIS A 503 -18.49 12.86 8.82
CA HIS A 503 -18.36 11.65 9.64
C HIS A 503 -17.04 10.93 9.37
N PHE A 504 -16.74 10.65 8.09
CA PHE A 504 -15.52 9.91 7.75
C PHE A 504 -14.24 10.70 7.99
N LEU A 505 -14.24 12.03 7.90
CA LEU A 505 -13.11 12.85 8.35
C LEU A 505 -12.80 12.67 9.84
N GLN A 506 -13.80 12.33 10.65
CA GLN A 506 -13.61 12.01 12.07
C GLN A 506 -13.08 10.57 12.24
N VAL A 507 -13.69 9.61 11.54
CA VAL A 507 -13.28 8.19 11.56
C VAL A 507 -11.80 8.04 11.17
N VAL A 508 -11.39 8.59 10.03
CA VAL A 508 -10.03 8.39 9.51
C VAL A 508 -8.93 9.05 10.36
N GLN A 509 -9.27 10.00 11.25
CA GLN A 509 -8.28 10.59 12.15
C GLN A 509 -7.70 9.55 13.10
N PHE A 510 -8.54 8.65 13.61
CA PHE A 510 -8.16 7.71 14.67
C PHE A 510 -7.91 6.29 14.15
N ASN A 511 -8.54 5.91 13.04
CA ASN A 511 -8.59 4.51 12.60
C ASN A 511 -7.81 4.23 11.30
N ALA A 512 -7.27 5.28 10.65
CA ALA A 512 -6.49 5.10 9.43
C ALA A 512 -5.07 4.60 9.74
N HIS A 513 -4.60 3.72 8.88
CA HIS A 513 -3.27 3.12 8.94
C HIS A 513 -2.46 3.60 7.75
N GLU A 514 -1.17 3.86 7.97
CA GLU A 514 -0.24 4.01 6.86
C GLU A 514 -0.03 2.66 6.15
N VAL A 515 0.20 2.72 4.84
CA VAL A 515 0.69 1.60 4.03
C VAL A 515 2.13 1.90 3.66
N SER A 516 3.03 0.96 3.88
CA SER A 516 4.47 1.16 3.70
C SER A 516 5.11 0.17 2.74
N GLU A 517 6.30 0.53 2.28
CA GLU A 517 7.18 -0.28 1.47
C GLU A 517 8.60 -0.24 2.03
N PHE A 518 9.27 -1.39 2.02
CA PHE A 518 10.64 -1.52 2.48
C PHE A 518 11.62 -1.26 1.34
N VAL A 519 12.45 -0.23 1.50
CA VAL A 519 13.38 0.26 0.47
C VAL A 519 14.81 -0.12 0.84
N THR A 520 15.46 -0.96 0.02
CA THR A 520 16.88 -1.31 0.17
C THR A 520 17.77 -0.47 -0.75
N LEU A 521 19.02 -0.21 -0.36
CA LEU A 521 19.96 0.57 -1.18
C LEU A 521 20.59 -0.25 -2.31
N THR A 522 20.80 -1.54 -2.06
CA THR A 522 21.35 -2.46 -3.05
C THR A 522 20.52 -3.73 -3.11
N PRO A 523 20.55 -4.47 -4.23
CA PRO A 523 20.00 -5.81 -4.29
C PRO A 523 20.72 -6.71 -3.27
N LYS A 524 19.98 -7.57 -2.58
CA LYS A 524 20.52 -8.56 -1.65
C LYS A 524 21.29 -7.97 -0.45
N SER A 525 20.92 -6.79 0.02
CA SER A 525 21.41 -6.25 1.29
C SER A 525 20.33 -5.47 2.01
N LEU A 526 20.24 -5.66 3.32
CA LEU A 526 19.35 -4.89 4.19
C LEU A 526 20.04 -3.62 4.73
N THR A 527 21.34 -3.44 4.50
CA THR A 527 22.12 -2.31 5.03
C THR A 527 21.60 -0.98 4.52
N GLY A 528 21.31 -0.06 5.44
CA GLY A 528 20.74 1.26 5.12
C GLY A 528 19.29 1.23 4.63
N ALA A 529 18.63 0.07 4.67
CA ALA A 529 17.24 -0.06 4.26
C ALA A 529 16.30 0.70 5.19
N LYS A 530 15.19 1.19 4.63
CA LYS A 530 14.21 2.02 5.34
C LYS A 530 12.79 1.59 5.00
N ASN A 531 11.88 1.72 5.95
CA ASN A 531 10.46 1.59 5.68
C ASN A 531 9.90 2.96 5.30
N GLU A 532 9.37 3.11 4.10
CA GLU A 532 8.81 4.36 3.59
C GLU A 532 7.29 4.23 3.46
N THR A 533 6.55 5.24 3.94
CA THR A 533 5.11 5.31 3.73
C THR A 533 4.82 5.59 2.26
N ILE A 534 3.95 4.78 1.65
CA ILE A 534 3.53 4.92 0.25
C ILE A 534 2.04 5.29 0.11
N GLY A 535 1.26 5.20 1.19
CA GLY A 535 -0.15 5.52 1.18
C GLY A 535 -0.80 5.42 2.56
N ALA A 536 -2.13 5.51 2.59
CA ALA A 536 -2.95 5.28 3.77
C ALA A 536 -4.17 4.43 3.41
N ALA A 537 -4.66 3.69 4.40
CA ALA A 537 -5.79 2.79 4.23
C ALA A 537 -6.55 2.63 5.55
N ILE A 538 -7.80 2.17 5.46
CA ILE A 538 -8.62 1.85 6.62
C ILE A 538 -8.97 0.36 6.62
N TYR A 539 -8.73 -0.27 7.76
CA TYR A 539 -8.85 -1.71 7.99
C TYR A 539 -9.77 -1.90 9.20
N PRO A 540 -11.08 -2.12 9.00
CA PRO A 540 -12.05 -2.14 10.10
C PRO A 540 -11.75 -3.18 11.19
N THR A 541 -11.07 -4.29 10.88
CA THR A 541 -10.70 -5.31 11.86
C THR A 541 -9.43 -4.91 12.62
N LEU A 542 -8.37 -4.50 11.90
CA LEU A 542 -7.12 -4.06 12.54
C LEU A 542 -7.31 -2.82 13.43
N ALA A 543 -8.26 -1.94 13.10
CA ALA A 543 -8.60 -0.77 13.92
C ALA A 543 -9.13 -1.12 15.33
N LEU A 544 -9.51 -2.37 15.59
CA LEU A 544 -9.97 -2.86 16.90
C LEU A 544 -8.80 -3.15 17.88
N PHE A 545 -7.54 -3.03 17.42
CA PHE A 545 -6.37 -3.31 18.24
C PHE A 545 -5.90 -2.05 18.96
N ASN A 546 -5.95 -2.08 20.30
CA ASN A 546 -5.53 -0.97 21.14
C ASN A 546 -4.00 -0.82 21.21
N HIS A 547 -3.56 0.34 21.67
CA HIS A 547 -2.17 0.71 21.73
C HIS A 547 -1.41 0.13 22.94
N SER A 548 -0.16 -0.27 22.72
CA SER A 548 0.89 -0.32 23.76
C SER A 548 2.20 0.27 23.26
N CYS A 549 2.92 0.99 24.15
CA CYS A 549 4.29 1.44 23.87
C CYS A 549 5.29 0.28 23.74
N HIS A 550 4.96 -0.89 24.30
CA HIS A 550 5.59 -2.19 24.06
C HIS A 550 4.64 -3.01 23.18
N GLY A 551 4.74 -2.80 21.86
CA GLY A 551 3.88 -3.44 20.88
C GLY A 551 4.06 -4.97 20.87
N ALA A 552 3.11 -5.69 20.28
CA ALA A 552 3.20 -7.13 20.14
C ALA A 552 3.30 -7.58 18.68
N GLN A 553 3.24 -6.64 17.72
CA GLN A 553 3.08 -6.95 16.31
C GLN A 553 4.06 -6.16 15.44
N VAL A 554 4.52 -6.80 14.36
CA VAL A 554 5.09 -6.12 13.19
C VAL A 554 4.05 -6.04 12.10
N ARG A 555 3.90 -4.87 11.51
CA ARG A 555 3.00 -4.62 10.38
C ARG A 555 3.79 -4.47 9.09
N TYR A 556 3.39 -5.21 8.06
CA TYR A 556 3.89 -5.10 6.70
C TYR A 556 2.77 -5.38 5.69
N PHE A 557 3.05 -5.26 4.40
CA PHE A 557 2.00 -5.19 3.39
C PHE A 557 2.26 -6.08 2.18
N SER A 558 1.18 -6.54 1.56
CA SER A 558 1.17 -7.13 0.21
C SER A 558 0.25 -6.28 -0.67
N GLY A 559 0.85 -5.39 -1.47
CA GLY A 559 0.14 -4.27 -2.07
C GLY A 559 -0.46 -3.36 -1.00
N ASN A 560 -1.79 -3.22 -0.97
CA ASN A 560 -2.52 -2.52 0.08
C ASN A 560 -3.16 -3.47 1.12
N ARG A 561 -2.91 -4.78 1.07
CA ARG A 561 -3.35 -5.72 2.12
C ARG A 561 -2.39 -5.61 3.30
N VAL A 562 -2.94 -5.46 4.50
CA VAL A 562 -2.15 -5.48 5.74
C VAL A 562 -1.92 -6.91 6.21
N ILE A 563 -0.72 -7.15 6.75
CA ILE A 563 -0.30 -8.38 7.39
C ILE A 563 0.35 -8.01 8.72
N THR A 564 -0.01 -8.70 9.80
CA THR A 564 0.71 -8.59 11.07
C THR A 564 1.22 -9.95 11.57
N LYS A 565 2.41 -9.94 12.17
CA LYS A 565 3.01 -11.09 12.84
C LYS A 565 3.43 -10.73 14.26
N ALA A 566 3.38 -11.70 15.17
CA ALA A 566 3.83 -11.52 16.55
C ALA A 566 5.35 -11.28 16.63
N ILE A 567 5.77 -10.25 17.35
CA ILE A 567 7.19 -9.95 17.66
C ILE A 567 7.58 -10.33 19.09
N ARG A 568 6.68 -10.99 19.82
CA ARG A 568 6.92 -11.50 21.17
C ARG A 568 5.91 -12.57 21.55
N HIS A 569 6.20 -13.34 22.58
CA HIS A 569 5.19 -14.19 23.20
C HIS A 569 4.08 -13.34 23.83
N ILE A 570 2.83 -13.79 23.68
CA ILE A 570 1.64 -13.18 24.25
C ILE A 570 0.87 -14.30 24.94
N ALA A 571 0.73 -14.21 26.26
CA ALA A 571 0.08 -15.26 27.03
C ALA A 571 -1.44 -15.25 26.79
N LYS A 572 -2.08 -16.41 26.93
CA LYS A 572 -3.54 -16.50 26.97
C LYS A 572 -4.12 -15.51 27.99
N GLY A 573 -5.10 -14.73 27.55
CA GLY A 573 -5.75 -13.69 28.35
C GLY A 573 -5.02 -12.34 28.34
N GLU A 574 -3.85 -12.24 27.73
CA GLU A 574 -3.17 -10.96 27.52
C GLU A 574 -3.79 -10.20 26.33
N ILE A 575 -3.83 -8.87 26.43
CA ILE A 575 -4.16 -8.00 25.31
C ILE A 575 -3.13 -8.22 24.20
N VAL A 576 -3.60 -8.20 22.95
CA VAL A 576 -2.74 -8.21 21.75
C VAL A 576 -2.64 -6.77 21.23
N PRO A 577 -1.65 -5.96 21.66
CA PRO A 577 -1.62 -4.55 21.29
C PRO A 577 -0.89 -4.28 19.96
N GLU A 578 -1.32 -3.21 19.30
CA GLU A 578 -0.60 -2.51 18.24
C GLU A 578 0.29 -1.40 18.80
N ASN A 579 1.25 -0.92 18.00
CA ASN A 579 2.02 0.28 18.33
C ASN A 579 1.64 1.45 17.41
N TYR A 580 1.03 2.51 17.96
CA TYR A 580 0.58 3.69 17.20
C TYR A 580 1.72 4.67 16.89
N GLY A 581 2.95 4.14 16.75
CA GLY A 581 4.16 4.89 16.42
C GLY A 581 4.92 5.46 17.61
N GLN A 582 4.53 5.14 18.85
CA GLN A 582 5.20 5.58 20.08
C GLN A 582 5.83 4.39 20.82
N HIS A 583 7.04 3.98 20.40
CA HIS A 583 7.76 2.86 21.00
C HIS A 583 8.66 3.30 22.17
N TYR A 584 8.65 2.57 23.28
CA TYR A 584 9.35 2.95 24.52
C TYR A 584 10.86 3.09 24.35
N ALA A 585 11.49 2.22 23.56
CA ALA A 585 12.93 2.23 23.37
C ALA A 585 13.43 3.46 22.57
N SER A 586 12.52 4.20 21.92
CA SER A 586 12.85 5.33 21.02
C SER A 586 12.49 6.70 21.58
N LYS A 587 11.48 6.78 22.46
CA LYS A 587 10.93 8.04 22.99
C LYS A 587 10.62 7.86 24.46
N ASN A 588 10.90 8.86 25.28
CA ASN A 588 10.64 8.77 26.72
C ASN A 588 9.13 8.82 27.03
N LYS A 589 8.74 8.47 28.25
CA LYS A 589 7.33 8.38 28.66
C LYS A 589 6.52 9.64 28.38
N SER A 590 7.07 10.81 28.71
CA SER A 590 6.40 12.11 28.48
C SER A 590 6.15 12.35 26.99
N GLN A 591 7.17 12.16 26.15
CA GLN A 591 7.04 12.29 24.69
C GLN A 591 6.01 11.34 24.10
N ARG A 592 5.96 10.08 24.58
CA ARG A 592 4.99 9.09 24.11
C ARG A 592 3.56 9.47 24.49
N ARG A 593 3.33 9.79 25.77
CA ARG A 593 2.00 10.16 26.27
C ARG A 593 1.48 11.44 25.60
N ASN A 594 2.31 12.47 25.47
CA ASN A 594 1.91 13.72 24.81
C ASN A 594 1.54 13.48 23.34
N ALA A 595 2.32 12.68 22.60
CA ALA A 595 2.02 12.38 21.20
C ALA A 595 0.74 11.54 21.02
N LEU A 596 0.44 10.63 21.96
CA LEU A 596 -0.80 9.85 21.93
C LEU A 596 -2.00 10.70 22.34
N LEU A 597 -1.84 11.53 23.37
CA LEU A 597 -2.88 12.44 23.83
C LEU A 597 -3.24 13.45 22.74
N ASP A 598 -2.27 14.01 22.02
CA ASP A 598 -2.51 14.95 20.92
C ASP A 598 -3.26 14.30 19.74
N ARG A 599 -2.83 13.11 19.31
CA ARG A 599 -3.33 12.47 18.09
C ARG A 599 -4.55 11.57 18.29
N TYR A 600 -4.61 10.86 19.42
CA TYR A 600 -5.59 9.81 19.71
C TYR A 600 -6.42 10.07 20.97
N TRP A 601 -6.18 11.18 21.68
CA TRP A 601 -7.00 11.65 22.81
C TRP A 601 -7.13 10.68 23.98
N PHE A 602 -6.05 9.92 24.25
CA PHE A 602 -5.95 9.10 25.45
C PHE A 602 -4.56 9.16 26.05
N GLU A 603 -4.47 8.86 27.34
CA GLU A 603 -3.20 8.70 28.04
C GLU A 603 -2.83 7.23 28.18
N CYS A 604 -1.67 6.84 27.66
CA CYS A 604 -1.22 5.45 27.72
C CYS A 604 -0.82 5.02 29.14
N SER A 605 -1.40 3.91 29.58
CA SER A 605 -1.18 3.24 30.87
C SER A 605 -0.55 1.86 30.71
N CYS A 606 0.06 1.52 29.56
CA CYS A 606 0.72 0.23 29.40
C CYS A 606 1.92 0.06 30.34
N GLU A 607 2.39 -1.18 30.52
CA GLU A 607 3.48 -1.50 31.46
C GLU A 607 4.72 -0.61 31.26
N ALA A 608 5.13 -0.38 30.01
CA ALA A 608 6.28 0.47 29.69
C ALA A 608 6.11 1.94 30.12
N CYS A 609 4.88 2.43 30.18
CA CYS A 609 4.56 3.76 30.71
C CYS A 609 4.39 3.75 32.23
N GLN A 610 3.83 2.70 32.82
CA GLN A 610 3.69 2.58 34.27
C GLN A 610 5.06 2.48 34.96
N LYS A 611 5.94 1.64 34.42
CA LYS A 611 7.28 1.37 34.95
C LYS A 611 8.38 2.28 34.39
N ASP A 612 8.00 3.30 33.61
CA ASP A 612 8.92 4.25 32.97
C ASP A 612 10.15 3.58 32.31
N TRP A 613 9.89 2.64 31.40
CA TRP A 613 10.95 1.86 30.77
C TRP A 613 11.98 2.73 30.03
N PRO A 614 13.28 2.38 30.11
CA PRO A 614 14.38 3.17 29.57
C PRO A 614 14.40 3.19 28.04
N LEU A 615 15.09 4.20 27.48
CA LEU A 615 15.42 4.22 26.06
C LEU A 615 16.42 3.11 25.72
N PHE A 616 16.51 2.71 24.45
CA PHE A 616 17.45 1.68 23.99
C PHE A 616 18.91 1.95 24.44
N LYS A 617 19.34 3.22 24.35
CA LYS A 617 20.69 3.65 24.75
C LYS A 617 20.95 3.59 26.26
N GLU A 618 19.90 3.53 27.07
CA GLU A 618 19.92 3.50 28.53
C GLU A 618 19.78 2.06 29.08
N MET A 619 19.51 1.07 28.21
CA MET A 619 19.49 -0.35 28.60
C MET A 619 20.91 -0.85 28.83
N GLU A 620 21.39 -0.77 30.07
CA GLU A 620 22.69 -1.31 30.50
C GLU A 620 22.60 -2.82 30.81
N HIS A 621 23.64 -3.59 30.48
CA HIS A 621 23.71 -5.03 30.79
C HIS A 621 24.10 -5.33 32.25
N LYS A 622 24.35 -4.31 33.08
CA LYS A 622 24.78 -4.53 34.47
C LYS A 622 23.71 -5.22 35.29
N VAL A 623 22.44 -4.82 35.11
CA VAL A 623 21.29 -5.40 35.78
C VAL A 623 20.37 -6.01 34.73
N MET A 624 20.19 -7.34 34.79
CA MET A 624 19.20 -8.05 33.98
C MET A 624 18.02 -8.47 34.84
N TYR A 625 16.82 -8.46 34.25
CA TYR A 625 15.61 -8.91 34.92
C TYR A 625 15.30 -10.33 34.44
N PHE A 626 15.51 -11.32 35.30
CA PHE A 626 15.11 -12.70 35.03
C PHE A 626 13.65 -12.92 35.42
N LYS A 627 13.02 -13.96 34.88
CA LYS A 627 11.71 -14.42 35.35
C LYS A 627 11.89 -15.29 36.59
N CYS A 628 11.16 -14.97 37.65
CA CYS A 628 11.04 -15.87 38.80
C CYS A 628 10.39 -17.19 38.38
N HIS A 629 10.98 -18.34 38.73
CA HIS A 629 10.44 -19.65 38.33
C HIS A 629 9.00 -19.90 38.81
N LYS A 630 8.60 -19.31 39.94
CA LYS A 630 7.27 -19.49 40.54
C LYS A 630 6.25 -18.47 40.01
N CYS A 631 6.54 -17.18 40.14
CA CYS A 631 5.55 -16.13 39.82
C CYS A 631 5.74 -15.46 38.46
N GLN A 632 6.80 -15.80 37.72
CA GLN A 632 7.17 -15.20 36.43
C GLN A 632 7.40 -13.68 36.48
N GLY A 633 7.41 -13.09 37.68
CA GLY A 633 7.69 -11.67 37.90
C GLY A 633 9.16 -11.31 37.73
N PRO A 634 9.46 -10.00 37.67
CA PRO A 634 10.82 -9.51 37.46
C PRO A 634 11.73 -9.85 38.66
N LEU A 635 12.92 -10.34 38.36
CA LEU A 635 13.98 -10.66 39.31
C LEU A 635 15.26 -9.90 38.89
N PRO A 636 15.55 -8.72 39.46
CA PRO A 636 16.72 -7.94 39.10
C PRO A 636 18.00 -8.62 39.60
N VAL A 637 18.95 -8.83 38.69
CA VAL A 637 20.23 -9.49 38.95
C VAL A 637 21.36 -8.63 38.43
N ASN A 638 22.25 -8.21 39.32
CA ASN A 638 23.50 -7.56 38.93
C ASN A 638 24.53 -8.64 38.54
N ILE A 639 24.70 -8.87 37.23
CA ILE A 639 25.57 -9.95 36.73
C ILE A 639 27.02 -9.74 37.18
N ALA A 640 27.49 -8.48 37.22
CA ALA A 640 28.87 -8.17 37.58
C ALA A 640 29.20 -8.47 39.05
N GLN A 641 28.18 -8.59 39.90
CA GLN A 641 28.31 -8.88 41.33
C GLN A 641 27.77 -10.27 41.71
N THR A 642 27.38 -11.08 40.72
CA THR A 642 26.77 -12.39 40.95
C THR A 642 27.85 -13.43 41.26
N VAL A 643 27.90 -13.90 42.51
CA VAL A 643 28.78 -14.98 42.96
C VAL A 643 28.02 -16.29 43.15
N ILE A 644 26.72 -16.22 43.47
CA ILE A 644 25.83 -17.37 43.68
C ILE A 644 24.59 -17.27 42.77
N PRO A 645 24.08 -18.38 42.20
CA PRO A 645 23.00 -18.32 41.21
C PRO A 645 21.59 -18.30 41.84
N PHE A 646 21.46 -18.09 43.15
CA PHE A 646 20.18 -18.11 43.86
C PHE A 646 19.76 -16.70 44.28
N PHE A 647 18.59 -16.28 43.83
CA PHE A 647 18.05 -14.95 44.12
C PHE A 647 16.63 -15.05 44.65
N LYS A 648 16.36 -14.31 45.73
CA LYS A 648 15.02 -14.25 46.33
C LYS A 648 14.15 -13.30 45.51
N CYS A 649 12.96 -13.74 45.15
CA CYS A 649 12.00 -12.91 44.43
C CYS A 649 11.24 -11.99 45.41
N ASP A 650 11.31 -10.68 45.20
CA ASP A 650 10.62 -9.69 46.04
C ASP A 650 9.10 -9.82 45.98
N ARG A 651 8.55 -10.37 44.89
CA ARG A 651 7.09 -10.50 44.69
C ARG A 651 6.49 -11.68 45.43
N CYS A 652 7.15 -12.83 45.44
CA CYS A 652 6.58 -14.08 45.98
C CYS A 652 7.42 -14.73 47.09
N GLY A 653 8.59 -14.17 47.39
CA GLY A 653 9.50 -14.64 48.43
C GLY A 653 10.32 -15.88 48.08
N ASP A 654 10.08 -16.52 46.93
CA ASP A 654 10.72 -17.78 46.54
C ASP A 654 12.17 -17.60 46.03
N GLN A 655 12.97 -18.66 46.09
CA GLN A 655 14.36 -18.65 45.62
C GLN A 655 14.47 -19.18 44.19
N THR A 656 14.89 -18.31 43.27
CA THR A 656 15.10 -18.67 41.86
C THR A 656 16.56 -19.00 41.60
N ASN A 657 16.82 -20.20 41.05
CA ASN A 657 18.13 -20.57 40.51
C ASN A 657 18.24 -20.11 39.04
N ILE A 658 19.14 -19.16 38.76
CA ILE A 658 19.33 -18.60 37.42
C ILE A 658 20.40 -19.31 36.58
N LEU A 659 21.07 -20.36 37.09
CA LEU A 659 22.17 -21.00 36.37
C LEU A 659 21.72 -21.55 35.00
N GLY A 660 20.54 -22.16 34.94
CA GLY A 660 19.94 -22.62 33.69
C GLY A 660 19.63 -21.47 32.72
N ALA A 661 19.17 -20.34 33.26
CA ALA A 661 18.90 -19.15 32.47
C ALA A 661 20.18 -18.56 31.88
N LEU A 662 21.27 -18.48 32.65
CA LEU A 662 22.57 -18.01 32.16
C LEU A 662 23.11 -18.90 31.03
N LYS A 663 22.97 -20.22 31.15
CA LYS A 663 23.34 -21.17 30.09
C LYS A 663 22.49 -20.97 28.83
N ASN A 664 21.19 -20.74 28.99
CA ASN A 664 20.30 -20.43 27.88
C ASN A 664 20.73 -19.14 27.15
N LEU A 665 21.08 -18.09 27.89
CA LEU A 665 21.53 -16.82 27.29
C LEU A 665 22.77 -16.98 26.41
N GLN A 666 23.70 -17.87 26.75
CA GLN A 666 24.85 -18.18 25.88
C GLN A 666 24.41 -18.77 24.53
N ASN A 667 23.38 -19.64 24.53
CA ASN A 667 22.81 -20.18 23.29
C ASN A 667 22.08 -19.09 22.49
N THR A 668 21.42 -18.14 23.16
CA THR A 668 20.76 -17.03 22.48
C THR A 668 21.75 -16.15 21.73
N GLU A 669 22.94 -15.89 22.30
CA GLU A 669 23.97 -15.11 21.60
C GLU A 669 24.45 -15.83 20.32
N GLN A 670 24.65 -17.15 20.39
CA GLN A 670 25.05 -17.96 19.23
C GLN A 670 23.96 -17.99 18.15
N THR A 671 22.70 -18.16 18.56
CA THR A 671 21.55 -18.19 17.66
C THR A 671 21.38 -16.85 16.95
N PHE A 672 21.51 -15.73 17.68
CA PHE A 672 21.44 -14.40 17.10
C PHE A 672 22.59 -14.14 16.11
N LYS A 673 23.83 -14.53 16.44
CA LYS A 673 24.97 -14.45 15.51
C LYS A 673 24.75 -15.28 14.24
N ALA A 674 24.20 -16.48 14.38
CA ALA A 674 23.84 -17.32 13.24
C ALA A 674 22.77 -16.64 12.37
N ALA A 675 21.74 -16.05 12.97
CA ALA A 675 20.72 -15.29 12.25
C ALA A 675 21.33 -14.10 11.49
N CYS A 676 22.21 -13.31 12.12
CA CYS A 676 22.89 -12.20 11.45
C CYS A 676 23.70 -12.67 10.24
N LYS A 677 24.39 -13.82 10.35
CA LYS A 677 25.13 -14.42 9.23
C LYS A 677 24.19 -14.78 8.07
N GLU A 678 23.01 -15.34 8.36
CA GLU A 678 22.03 -15.63 7.31
C GLU A 678 21.44 -14.37 6.68
N MET A 679 21.27 -13.28 7.47
CA MET A 679 20.89 -11.97 6.90
C MET A 679 21.98 -11.41 5.98
N GLU A 680 23.26 -11.61 6.31
CA GLU A 680 24.42 -11.18 5.51
C GLU A 680 24.55 -11.99 4.21
N THR A 681 24.27 -13.30 4.24
CA THR A 681 24.20 -14.16 3.04
C THR A 681 22.88 -14.00 2.27
N PHE A 682 21.95 -13.21 2.80
CA PHE A 682 20.63 -12.91 2.26
C PHE A 682 19.67 -14.12 2.21
N ASP A 683 19.87 -15.10 3.09
CA ASP A 683 18.91 -16.15 3.39
C ASP A 683 17.94 -15.68 4.49
N LEU A 684 17.00 -14.82 4.09
CA LEU A 684 16.11 -14.13 5.03
C LEU A 684 15.05 -15.05 5.67
N GLU A 685 14.68 -16.14 5.00
CA GLU A 685 13.72 -17.12 5.53
C GLU A 685 14.36 -17.93 6.68
N LYS A 686 15.62 -18.34 6.49
CA LYS A 686 16.38 -18.99 7.55
C LYS A 686 16.73 -18.03 8.68
N ALA A 687 17.08 -16.78 8.36
CA ALA A 687 17.29 -15.74 9.36
C ALA A 687 16.02 -15.50 10.21
N GLU A 688 14.84 -15.37 9.57
CA GLU A 688 13.55 -15.21 10.25
C GLU A 688 13.32 -16.35 11.25
N SER A 689 13.54 -17.60 10.82
CA SER A 689 13.35 -18.79 11.67
C SER A 689 14.27 -18.79 12.90
N LEU A 690 15.54 -18.43 12.72
CA LEU A 690 16.51 -18.34 13.82
C LEU A 690 16.19 -17.20 14.80
N LEU A 691 15.69 -16.07 14.30
CA LEU A 691 15.30 -14.93 15.14
C LEU A 691 14.05 -15.23 15.96
N VAL A 692 13.08 -15.95 15.38
CA VAL A 692 11.90 -16.44 16.11
C VAL A 692 12.32 -17.38 17.25
N GLU A 693 13.19 -18.36 16.95
CA GLU A 693 13.73 -19.27 17.97
C GLU A 693 14.47 -18.51 19.07
N ASN A 694 15.27 -17.51 18.68
CA ASN A 694 15.98 -16.66 19.62
C ASN A 694 15.05 -15.88 20.56
N MET A 695 13.96 -15.30 20.03
CA MET A 695 12.96 -14.61 20.86
C MET A 695 12.30 -15.57 21.86
N LYS A 696 11.96 -16.80 21.44
CA LYS A 696 11.38 -17.81 22.34
C LYS A 696 12.32 -18.18 23.48
N GLN A 697 13.60 -18.41 23.17
CA GLN A 697 14.61 -18.72 24.18
C GLN A 697 14.80 -17.56 25.16
N LEU A 698 14.83 -16.32 24.68
CA LEU A 698 14.95 -15.14 25.52
C LEU A 698 13.71 -14.94 26.42
N ASP A 699 12.50 -15.05 25.86
CA ASP A 699 11.24 -14.94 26.59
C ASP A 699 11.07 -16.01 27.66
N ALA A 700 11.64 -17.20 27.47
CA ALA A 700 11.56 -18.27 28.47
C ALA A 700 12.25 -17.90 29.79
N VAL A 701 13.20 -16.95 29.78
CA VAL A 701 14.07 -16.69 30.95
C VAL A 701 14.15 -15.23 31.38
N LEU A 702 13.95 -14.26 30.48
CA LEU A 702 14.07 -12.84 30.77
C LEU A 702 12.71 -12.14 30.87
N TYR A 703 12.66 -11.15 31.76
CA TYR A 703 11.54 -10.23 31.92
C TYR A 703 11.87 -8.90 31.23
N PRO A 704 10.98 -8.33 30.40
CA PRO A 704 11.25 -7.08 29.68
C PRO A 704 11.35 -5.85 30.62
N PRO A 705 12.12 -4.81 30.25
CA PRO A 705 12.81 -4.64 28.97
C PRO A 705 14.27 -5.11 29.01
N TYR A 706 14.74 -5.71 27.92
CA TYR A 706 16.15 -6.07 27.76
C TYR A 706 16.62 -5.87 26.31
N LYS A 707 17.89 -5.46 26.19
CA LYS A 707 18.46 -4.94 24.95
C LYS A 707 18.54 -5.98 23.84
N ASP A 708 18.95 -7.20 24.17
CA ASP A 708 19.17 -8.27 23.19
C ASP A 708 17.85 -8.71 22.55
N TYR A 709 16.74 -8.70 23.31
CA TYR A 709 15.41 -8.91 22.74
C TYR A 709 15.10 -7.89 21.66
N HIS A 710 15.31 -6.61 21.98
CA HIS A 710 14.93 -5.54 21.09
C HIS A 710 15.76 -5.62 19.80
N LEU A 711 17.03 -5.99 19.90
CA LEU A 711 17.87 -6.27 18.73
C LEU A 711 17.34 -7.44 17.89
N THR A 712 16.92 -8.54 18.54
CA THR A 712 16.30 -9.68 17.85
C THR A 712 14.98 -9.31 17.20
N GLN A 713 14.11 -8.55 17.88
CA GLN A 713 12.87 -8.03 17.34
C GLN A 713 13.12 -7.14 16.11
N GLU A 714 14.03 -6.17 16.19
CA GLU A 714 14.37 -5.28 15.06
C GLU A 714 14.91 -6.05 13.85
N ALA A 715 15.77 -7.05 14.08
CA ALA A 715 16.27 -7.93 13.02
C ALA A 715 15.12 -8.75 12.38
N TYR A 716 14.23 -9.29 13.20
CA TYR A 716 13.07 -10.08 12.76
C TYR A 716 12.09 -9.24 11.95
N MET A 717 11.79 -8.02 12.43
CA MET A 717 10.93 -7.07 11.74
C MET A 717 11.47 -6.70 10.36
N ARG A 718 12.79 -6.56 10.20
CA ARG A 718 13.41 -6.29 8.88
C ARG A 718 13.24 -7.45 7.90
N CYS A 719 13.27 -8.69 8.37
CA CYS A 719 12.96 -9.86 7.54
C CYS A 719 11.49 -9.83 7.09
N CYS A 720 10.57 -9.55 8.01
CA CYS A 720 9.14 -9.42 7.71
C CYS A 720 8.83 -8.30 6.72
N LEU A 721 9.40 -7.10 6.93
CA LEU A 721 9.21 -5.95 6.06
C LEU A 721 9.72 -6.25 4.63
N HIS A 722 10.87 -6.91 4.49
CA HIS A 722 11.39 -7.32 3.19
C HIS A 722 10.51 -8.40 2.52
N ALA A 723 9.88 -9.28 3.31
CA ALA A 723 8.94 -10.28 2.79
C ALA A 723 7.62 -9.65 2.28
N GLY A 724 7.34 -8.40 2.63
CA GLY A 724 6.22 -7.60 2.15
C GLY A 724 6.52 -6.77 0.90
N ASN A 725 5.89 -5.61 0.79
CA ASN A 725 6.19 -4.61 -0.23
C ASN A 725 7.66 -4.23 -0.13
N HIS A 726 8.41 -4.46 -1.20
CA HIS A 726 9.85 -4.20 -1.26
C HIS A 726 10.26 -3.62 -2.61
N ARG A 727 11.15 -2.63 -2.55
CA ARG A 727 11.87 -2.10 -3.72
C ARG A 727 13.35 -1.85 -3.41
N VAL A 728 14.19 -1.90 -4.43
CA VAL A 728 15.54 -1.33 -4.37
C VAL A 728 15.45 0.14 -4.80
N GLY A 729 15.86 1.06 -3.93
CA GLY A 729 15.88 2.49 -4.21
C GLY A 729 16.97 2.85 -5.22
N ASP A 730 16.78 3.96 -5.94
CA ASP A 730 17.86 4.51 -6.76
C ASP A 730 19.00 4.99 -5.85
N PRO A 731 20.29 4.71 -6.17
CA PRO A 731 21.39 5.33 -5.45
C PRO A 731 21.22 6.84 -5.60
N LYS A 732 20.96 7.53 -4.47
CA LYS A 732 20.92 9.00 -4.49
C LYS A 732 22.24 9.47 -5.10
N PRO A 733 22.24 10.42 -6.05
CA PRO A 733 23.49 11.10 -6.38
C PRO A 733 24.03 11.67 -5.08
N ASP A 734 25.32 11.46 -4.82
CA ASP A 734 26.00 12.04 -3.66
C ASP A 734 25.60 13.52 -3.55
N PRO A 735 25.24 14.02 -2.36
CA PRO A 735 25.05 15.44 -2.19
C PRO A 735 26.32 16.12 -2.69
N LYS A 736 26.17 17.01 -3.68
CA LYS A 736 27.28 17.87 -4.09
C LYS A 736 27.81 18.52 -2.81
N PRO A 737 29.12 18.46 -2.54
CA PRO A 737 29.67 19.17 -1.38
C PRO A 737 29.18 20.61 -1.48
N GLU A 738 28.55 21.09 -0.41
CA GLU A 738 28.24 22.51 -0.26
C GLU A 738 29.56 23.26 -0.45
N GLU A 739 29.64 24.05 -1.52
CA GLU A 739 30.73 25.01 -1.68
C GLU A 739 30.59 25.99 -0.52
N SER A 740 31.57 25.93 0.38
CA SER A 740 31.76 26.77 1.56
C SER A 740 31.89 28.24 1.22
#